data_AF-A0A1W9QEI8-F1
#
_entry.id   AF-A0A1W9QEI8-F1
#
_cell.length_a   1.000
_cell.length_b   1.000
_cell.length_c   1.000
_cell.angle_alpha   90.00
_cell.angle_beta   90.00
_cell.angle_gamma   90.00
#
_symmetry.space_group_name_H-M   'P 1'
#
loop_
_entity.id
_entity.type
_entity.pdbx_description
1 polymer ?
#
loop_
_entity_poly.entity_id
_entity_poly.type
_entity_poly.pdbx_seq_one_letter_code
_entity_poly.pdbx_strand_id
1 'polypeptide(L)'
;MNALETALSPAAGPVSGPAYGQLSWEQLGWQEPPVTLAHEEALTALNAVAAAKGYLCVQLAPPGAHYRGRLGLYIEEAIENELENRGALAPGIQASTGLDGSLADQLYRARLLNMTGLALTIPDLEGITNLGRVLDADDSSVLRWWLAATADRPVRLLIHEKNSLLRVYPAPVLFESLFDQKLPVSPRAPSVAMAESSETMELSSQPPSVTDTSLQGTAATVWDGDEFRALDRALGISESVQPGAVEERELAALQPSLFEIPAEASALEADTDVDGVVLSGEQHLEELLESPVPPSNRETPHVSLEISSTAPPKKVAPFSPSDFLSASTRDPAEAESPLPTSRIERESFLRALEEESSFEPEKVVEAAPALETSPTPLPTKQISAAFEGAPEDRGEIREAQSENERATLPAAPDELSELPVAVIPKFTAPPEESSFLESAPSPEAPPEPAREPERAPVQAVARKAPPAQAEIGPFFELASREWRTWVNNLDAARGPKPLSVIERMFVTDYTRLAEARRLGIADESADVALRGWQESFAQSYSEAFDSLRVRGKRPTMVLDVPDMAHRLGRLQGARRVQLLLVDALRFDLGLLVQDRLKARADAALTERFLLWSALPTCTSYQLELLGKGAAGLKETGETDEPPALVARGRAAMTPRRVRTGQLEIYKLDVVEDSLRDIGEPVIDRLPSIADRTADAIIDFFQKQPPKTMVVVFGDHGFRLDPNAAGTSEEVVQGGSTPEEVLVPAFAWLTGAVH
;
A
#
# COMPACT_ATOMS: atom_id res chain seq x y z
N MET A 1 41.37 50.82 -49.90
CA MET A 1 40.94 52.22 -49.77
C MET A 1 39.45 52.16 -49.43
N ASN A 2 39.06 52.21 -48.16
CA ASN A 2 39.07 53.35 -47.21
C ASN A 2 37.76 54.15 -47.31
N ALA A 3 37.15 54.66 -46.24
CA ALA A 3 37.23 54.34 -44.79
C ALA A 3 36.21 55.22 -44.04
N LEU A 4 35.53 54.69 -43.00
CA LEU A 4 34.82 55.45 -41.93
C LEU A 4 33.64 56.33 -42.45
N GLU A 5 32.69 56.89 -41.68
CA GLU A 5 32.27 56.90 -40.26
C GLU A 5 30.74 57.30 -40.25
N THR A 6 29.91 57.42 -39.20
CA THR A 6 30.00 57.41 -37.71
C THR A 6 28.81 56.62 -37.10
N ALA A 7 28.85 56.38 -35.79
CA ALA A 7 27.88 55.65 -34.96
C ALA A 7 26.68 56.48 -34.43
N LEU A 8 25.66 55.79 -33.87
CA LEU A 8 25.35 55.81 -32.41
C LEU A 8 24.26 54.78 -32.00
N SER A 9 24.07 54.56 -30.69
CA SER A 9 23.33 53.45 -30.06
C SER A 9 22.01 53.91 -29.37
N PRO A 10 21.14 53.00 -28.87
CA PRO A 10 21.33 52.48 -27.50
C PRO A 10 21.04 50.96 -27.34
N ALA A 11 21.37 50.44 -26.15
CA ALA A 11 21.41 49.01 -25.83
C ALA A 11 20.10 48.43 -25.26
N ALA A 12 19.88 47.14 -25.54
CA ALA A 12 19.29 46.16 -24.62
C ALA A 12 19.89 44.78 -24.96
N GLY A 13 20.47 44.07 -23.98
CA GLY A 13 21.11 42.76 -24.19
C GLY A 13 20.27 41.64 -23.55
N PRO A 14 19.95 40.55 -24.27
CA PRO A 14 19.27 39.40 -23.68
C PRO A 14 20.22 38.61 -22.78
N VAL A 15 19.69 38.05 -21.68
CA VAL A 15 20.43 37.13 -20.81
C VAL A 15 20.59 35.79 -21.54
N SER A 16 21.83 35.34 -21.69
CA SER A 16 22.15 34.09 -22.38
C SER A 16 22.03 32.88 -21.44
N GLY A 17 20.85 32.26 -21.41
CA GLY A 17 20.73 30.85 -21.00
C GLY A 17 21.46 29.93 -22.00
N PRO A 18 21.81 28.69 -21.61
CA PRO A 18 22.47 27.75 -22.51
C PRO A 18 21.53 27.36 -23.66
N ALA A 19 21.85 27.81 -24.87
CA ALA A 19 21.12 27.40 -26.06
C ALA A 19 21.38 25.92 -26.36
N TYR A 20 20.44 25.06 -25.99
CA TYR A 20 20.32 23.70 -26.52
C TYR A 20 20.02 23.81 -28.02
N GLY A 21 21.09 23.92 -28.81
CA GLY A 21 20.99 24.04 -30.26
C GLY A 21 20.34 22.81 -30.88
N GLN A 22 19.68 23.00 -32.02
CA GLN A 22 19.14 21.90 -32.83
C GLN A 22 20.23 20.84 -33.05
N LEU A 23 20.09 19.68 -32.40
CA LEU A 23 20.95 18.53 -32.64
C LEU A 23 20.77 18.10 -34.09
N SER A 24 21.78 18.34 -34.92
CA SER A 24 21.70 17.93 -36.32
C SER A 24 21.76 16.41 -36.40
N TRP A 25 20.83 15.81 -37.14
CA TRP A 25 20.70 14.34 -37.22
C TRP A 25 21.95 13.64 -37.76
N GLU A 26 22.83 14.36 -38.46
CA GLU A 26 24.13 13.89 -38.96
C GLU A 26 25.23 13.88 -37.89
N GLN A 27 25.10 14.66 -36.81
CA GLN A 27 26.01 14.64 -35.66
C GLN A 27 25.69 13.52 -34.65
N LEU A 28 24.45 13.00 -34.65
CA LEU A 28 24.06 11.77 -33.95
C LEU A 28 24.59 10.52 -34.67
N GLY A 29 25.87 10.55 -35.04
CA GLY A 29 26.60 9.45 -35.68
C GLY A 29 26.64 8.25 -34.72
N TRP A 30 25.68 7.35 -34.90
CA TRP A 30 25.11 6.51 -33.85
C TRP A 30 26.07 5.41 -33.31
N GLN A 31 27.04 5.85 -32.50
CA GLN A 31 27.86 5.09 -31.53
C GLN A 31 27.32 5.28 -30.09
N GLU A 32 26.01 5.38 -29.93
CA GLU A 32 25.42 5.66 -28.61
C GLU A 32 25.66 4.50 -27.63
N PRO A 33 25.72 4.82 -26.31
CA PRO A 33 25.74 3.80 -25.28
C PRO A 33 24.55 2.83 -25.39
N PRO A 34 24.69 1.61 -24.85
CA PRO A 34 23.62 0.62 -24.89
C PRO A 34 22.38 1.03 -24.05
N VAL A 35 22.51 2.06 -23.22
CA VAL A 35 21.45 2.70 -22.43
C VAL A 35 21.56 4.22 -22.56
N THR A 36 20.44 4.90 -22.82
CA THR A 36 20.36 6.37 -22.97
C THR A 36 19.26 6.95 -22.09
N LEU A 37 19.56 8.04 -21.38
CA LEU A 37 18.55 8.88 -20.71
C LEU A 37 18.08 9.99 -21.66
N ALA A 38 16.78 10.26 -21.71
CA ALA A 38 16.23 11.36 -22.50
C ALA A 38 14.83 11.83 -22.03
N HIS A 39 14.46 13.06 -22.39
CA HIS A 39 13.08 13.56 -22.29
C HIS A 39 12.13 12.84 -23.28
N GLU A 40 10.82 12.88 -23.02
CA GLU A 40 9.76 12.18 -23.78
C GLU A 40 9.79 12.38 -25.31
N GLU A 41 9.93 13.63 -25.79
CA GLU A 41 10.05 13.93 -27.23
C GLU A 41 11.29 13.27 -27.86
N ALA A 42 12.42 13.31 -27.15
CA ALA A 42 13.67 12.71 -27.58
C ALA A 42 13.63 11.18 -27.53
N LEU A 43 12.91 10.56 -26.58
CA LEU A 43 12.64 9.11 -26.61
C LEU A 43 11.88 8.73 -27.89
N THR A 44 10.91 9.53 -28.33
CA THR A 44 10.16 9.25 -29.56
C THR A 44 11.06 9.32 -30.80
N ALA A 45 11.96 10.32 -30.87
CA ALA A 45 12.96 10.41 -31.93
C ALA A 45 13.95 9.23 -31.91
N LEU A 46 14.44 8.84 -30.73
CA LEU A 46 15.36 7.71 -30.55
C LEU A 46 14.70 6.36 -30.91
N ASN A 47 13.39 6.18 -30.68
CA ASN A 47 12.65 5.01 -31.17
C ASN A 47 12.55 4.98 -32.70
N ALA A 48 12.27 6.11 -33.36
CA ALA A 48 12.23 6.18 -34.82
C ALA A 48 13.61 5.85 -35.43
N VAL A 49 14.69 6.32 -34.80
CA VAL A 49 16.08 5.97 -35.15
C VAL A 49 16.34 4.46 -34.90
N ALA A 50 15.89 3.91 -33.77
CA ALA A 50 16.03 2.49 -33.46
C ALA A 50 15.34 1.57 -34.49
N ALA A 51 14.10 1.90 -34.86
CA ALA A 51 13.34 1.20 -35.89
C ALA A 51 14.04 1.27 -37.26
N ALA A 52 14.70 2.39 -37.59
CA ALA A 52 15.42 2.56 -38.86
C ALA A 52 16.68 1.67 -39.00
N LYS A 53 17.24 1.13 -37.90
CA LYS A 53 18.23 0.03 -37.92
C LYS A 53 17.62 -1.36 -37.67
N GLY A 54 16.30 -1.49 -37.75
CA GLY A 54 15.60 -2.76 -37.59
C GLY A 54 15.64 -3.31 -36.16
N TYR A 55 15.67 -2.48 -35.13
CA TYR A 55 15.34 -2.94 -33.77
C TYR A 55 13.81 -3.06 -33.64
N LEU A 56 13.35 -4.08 -32.91
CA LEU A 56 11.97 -4.15 -32.44
C LEU A 56 11.79 -3.12 -31.32
N CYS A 57 11.08 -2.03 -31.61
CA CYS A 57 10.87 -0.93 -30.67
C CYS A 57 9.63 -1.21 -29.81
N VAL A 58 9.86 -1.42 -28.50
CA VAL A 58 8.82 -1.71 -27.51
C VAL A 58 8.66 -0.50 -26.60
N GLN A 59 7.51 0.17 -26.67
CA GLN A 59 7.22 1.35 -25.85
C GLN A 59 6.27 0.99 -24.71
N LEU A 60 6.77 1.06 -23.47
CA LEU A 60 5.94 0.89 -22.29
C LEU A 60 5.12 2.17 -22.04
N ALA A 61 3.90 2.03 -21.52
CA ALA A 61 3.14 3.16 -20.98
C ALA A 61 3.58 3.42 -19.51
N PRO A 62 3.38 4.65 -18.96
CA PRO A 62 3.74 4.95 -17.57
C PRO A 62 3.01 4.00 -16.59
N PRO A 63 3.73 3.15 -15.83
CA PRO A 63 3.09 2.12 -15.02
C PRO A 63 2.45 2.73 -13.76
N GLY A 64 1.17 2.41 -13.53
CA GLY A 64 0.46 2.78 -12.31
C GLY A 64 0.78 1.83 -11.13
N ALA A 65 0.55 2.29 -9.90
CA ALA A 65 0.97 1.63 -8.64
C ALA A 65 0.59 0.14 -8.47
N HIS A 66 -0.37 -0.39 -9.23
CA HIS A 66 -0.71 -1.82 -9.24
C HIS A 66 0.35 -2.71 -9.93
N TYR A 67 1.30 -2.11 -10.65
CA TYR A 67 2.50 -2.77 -11.19
C TYR A 67 3.72 -2.69 -10.26
N ARG A 68 3.61 -2.13 -9.05
CA ARG A 68 4.71 -2.15 -8.06
C ARG A 68 5.05 -3.60 -7.68
N GLY A 69 6.34 -3.92 -7.69
CA GLY A 69 6.87 -5.28 -7.53
C GLY A 69 6.54 -6.21 -8.70
N ARG A 70 6.22 -5.66 -9.88
CA ARG A 70 5.79 -6.40 -11.08
C ARG A 70 6.34 -5.82 -12.39
N LEU A 71 7.30 -4.89 -12.34
CA LEU A 71 7.88 -4.26 -13.53
C LEU A 71 8.45 -5.28 -14.53
N GLY A 72 8.96 -6.43 -14.06
CA GLY A 72 9.42 -7.52 -14.92
C GLY A 72 8.31 -8.08 -15.82
N LEU A 73 7.19 -8.48 -15.22
CA LEU A 73 6.01 -8.97 -15.95
C LEU A 73 5.44 -7.91 -16.89
N TYR A 74 5.45 -6.63 -16.49
CA TYR A 74 4.96 -5.53 -17.32
C TYR A 74 5.83 -5.30 -18.56
N ILE A 75 7.14 -5.46 -18.43
CA ILE A 75 8.08 -5.41 -19.56
C ILE A 75 7.87 -6.63 -20.47
N GLU A 76 7.76 -7.83 -19.91
CA GLU A 76 7.53 -9.06 -20.68
C GLU A 76 6.22 -9.00 -21.46
N GLU A 77 5.11 -8.62 -20.82
CA GLU A 77 3.79 -8.45 -21.45
C GLU A 77 3.85 -7.47 -22.64
N ALA A 78 4.56 -6.36 -22.51
CA ALA A 78 4.73 -5.40 -23.61
C ALA A 78 5.59 -5.92 -24.77
N ILE A 79 6.65 -6.70 -24.49
CA ILE A 79 7.49 -7.32 -25.54
C ILE A 79 6.70 -8.40 -26.28
N GLU A 80 5.94 -9.23 -25.56
CA GLU A 80 5.08 -10.25 -26.17
C GLU A 80 3.99 -9.65 -27.06
N ASN A 81 3.30 -8.61 -26.59
CA ASN A 81 2.29 -7.90 -27.38
C ASN A 81 2.89 -7.33 -28.69
N GLU A 82 4.07 -6.73 -28.66
CA GLU A 82 4.71 -6.17 -29.85
C GLU A 82 5.30 -7.24 -30.79
N LEU A 83 5.69 -8.41 -30.27
CA LEU A 83 6.02 -9.59 -31.06
C LEU A 83 4.77 -10.17 -31.75
N GLU A 84 3.67 -10.34 -31.03
CA GLU A 84 2.40 -10.85 -31.56
C GLU A 84 1.81 -9.90 -32.63
N ASN A 85 1.83 -8.58 -32.38
CA ASN A 85 1.42 -7.55 -33.34
C ASN A 85 2.15 -7.63 -34.69
N ARG A 86 3.36 -8.21 -34.72
CA ARG A 86 4.17 -8.40 -35.94
C ARG A 86 4.14 -9.83 -36.49
N GLY A 87 3.28 -10.70 -35.94
CA GLY A 87 3.14 -12.08 -36.39
C GLY A 87 4.30 -12.99 -35.98
N ALA A 88 4.95 -12.72 -34.84
CA ALA A 88 5.86 -13.68 -34.24
C ALA A 88 5.14 -14.99 -33.89
N LEU A 89 5.91 -16.06 -33.74
CA LEU A 89 5.39 -17.30 -33.15
C LEU A 89 5.09 -17.09 -31.65
N ALA A 90 4.21 -17.93 -31.11
CA ALA A 90 3.97 -17.99 -29.66
C ALA A 90 5.27 -18.35 -28.90
N PRO A 91 5.42 -17.95 -27.62
CA PRO A 91 6.60 -18.26 -26.82
C PRO A 91 6.92 -19.75 -26.73
N GLY A 92 8.21 -20.09 -26.74
CA GLY A 92 8.65 -21.46 -26.51
C GLY A 92 8.31 -21.94 -25.08
N ILE A 93 8.10 -23.26 -24.92
CA ILE A 93 7.70 -23.89 -23.65
C ILE A 93 8.66 -23.53 -22.48
N GLN A 94 9.93 -23.23 -22.77
CA GLN A 94 10.95 -22.87 -21.79
C GLN A 94 11.02 -21.38 -21.43
N ALA A 95 10.36 -20.48 -22.16
CA ALA A 95 10.40 -19.03 -21.93
C ALA A 95 9.88 -18.64 -20.53
N SER A 96 8.93 -19.42 -20.00
CA SER A 96 8.33 -19.26 -18.66
C SER A 96 9.27 -19.48 -17.47
N THR A 97 10.52 -19.90 -17.70
CA THR A 97 11.46 -20.25 -16.61
C THR A 97 12.20 -19.05 -15.98
N GLY A 98 12.05 -17.86 -16.56
CA GLY A 98 12.54 -16.59 -15.99
C GLY A 98 13.12 -15.64 -17.04
N LEU A 99 13.36 -14.38 -16.63
CA LEU A 99 13.81 -13.27 -17.49
C LEU A 99 14.90 -13.63 -18.52
N ASP A 100 15.87 -14.46 -18.14
CA ASP A 100 16.99 -14.82 -19.01
C ASP A 100 16.60 -15.69 -20.21
N GLY A 101 15.72 -16.68 -19.97
CA GLY A 101 15.16 -17.55 -21.01
C GLY A 101 14.04 -16.86 -21.80
N SER A 102 13.22 -16.05 -21.11
CA SER A 102 12.21 -15.17 -21.69
C SER A 102 12.83 -14.22 -22.74
N LEU A 103 13.86 -13.45 -22.37
CA LEU A 103 14.58 -12.57 -23.30
C LEU A 103 15.30 -13.34 -24.42
N ALA A 104 15.84 -14.52 -24.14
CA ALA A 104 16.50 -15.33 -25.17
C ALA A 104 15.52 -15.81 -26.26
N ASP A 105 14.33 -16.26 -25.85
CA ASP A 105 13.23 -16.64 -26.73
C ASP A 105 12.66 -15.43 -27.51
N GLN A 106 12.44 -14.30 -26.83
CA GLN A 106 12.01 -13.04 -27.46
C GLN A 106 13.02 -12.53 -28.50
N LEU A 107 14.32 -12.58 -28.20
CA LEU A 107 15.38 -12.19 -29.15
C LEU A 107 15.48 -13.15 -30.35
N TYR A 108 15.23 -14.45 -30.13
CA TYR A 108 15.15 -15.42 -31.21
C TYR A 108 13.95 -15.15 -32.13
N ARG A 109 12.75 -14.91 -31.56
CA ARG A 109 11.54 -14.56 -32.32
C ARG A 109 11.67 -13.21 -33.04
N ALA A 110 12.26 -12.20 -32.40
CA ALA A 110 12.57 -10.92 -33.05
C ALA A 110 13.50 -11.14 -34.27
N ARG A 111 14.51 -12.01 -34.17
CA ARG A 111 15.39 -12.37 -35.30
C ARG A 111 14.64 -13.09 -36.43
N LEU A 112 13.65 -13.95 -36.13
CA LEU A 112 12.80 -14.56 -37.15
C LEU A 112 11.96 -13.52 -37.91
N LEU A 113 11.58 -12.41 -37.25
CA LEU A 113 10.98 -11.23 -37.89
C LEU A 113 12.01 -10.33 -38.62
N ASN A 114 13.25 -10.78 -38.78
CA ASN A 114 14.39 -10.05 -39.35
C ASN A 114 14.80 -8.79 -38.56
N MET A 115 14.49 -8.73 -37.25
CA MET A 115 14.93 -7.65 -36.38
C MET A 115 16.35 -7.92 -35.85
N THR A 116 17.14 -6.85 -35.74
CA THR A 116 18.52 -6.83 -35.22
C THR A 116 18.57 -7.13 -33.71
N GLY A 117 17.52 -6.77 -32.97
CA GLY A 117 17.45 -6.85 -31.52
C GLY A 117 16.21 -6.14 -30.95
N LEU A 118 16.19 -5.89 -29.64
CA LEU A 118 15.12 -5.13 -28.96
C LEU A 118 15.58 -3.71 -28.61
N ALA A 119 14.68 -2.73 -28.74
CA ALA A 119 14.84 -1.38 -28.18
C ALA A 119 13.65 -1.09 -27.26
N LEU A 120 13.87 -1.16 -25.95
CA LEU A 120 12.84 -1.01 -24.94
C LEU A 120 12.85 0.42 -24.38
N THR A 121 11.70 1.09 -24.44
CA THR A 121 11.52 2.43 -23.90
C THR A 121 10.85 2.39 -22.54
N ILE A 122 11.55 2.86 -21.52
CA ILE A 122 11.13 2.90 -20.12
C ILE A 122 10.68 4.33 -19.79
N PRO A 123 9.37 4.58 -19.61
CA PRO A 123 8.81 5.90 -19.31
C PRO A 123 9.09 6.31 -17.85
N ASP A 124 8.47 7.40 -17.40
CA ASP A 124 8.44 7.82 -16.00
C ASP A 124 7.90 6.70 -15.08
N LEU A 125 8.73 6.24 -14.13
CA LEU A 125 8.41 5.16 -13.20
C LEU A 125 7.92 5.67 -11.83
N GLU A 126 7.74 6.98 -11.60
CA GLU A 126 7.26 7.50 -10.30
C GLU A 126 5.94 6.82 -9.87
N GLY A 127 5.09 6.46 -10.83
CA GLY A 127 3.80 5.80 -10.62
C GLY A 127 3.84 4.44 -9.89
N ILE A 128 4.98 3.73 -9.87
CA ILE A 128 5.19 2.47 -9.12
C ILE A 128 6.08 2.63 -7.88
N THR A 129 6.58 3.83 -7.59
CA THR A 129 7.43 4.06 -6.40
C THR A 129 6.62 4.06 -5.10
N ASN A 130 7.32 3.85 -3.99
CA ASN A 130 6.80 4.16 -2.65
C ASN A 130 6.85 5.68 -2.37
N LEU A 131 6.24 6.12 -1.27
CA LEU A 131 6.16 7.55 -0.88
C LEU A 131 7.52 8.25 -0.66
N GLY A 132 8.64 7.52 -0.68
CA GLY A 132 10.00 8.05 -0.66
C GLY A 132 10.68 8.14 -2.04
N ARG A 133 9.92 8.00 -3.14
CA ARG A 133 10.42 7.87 -4.52
C ARG A 133 11.40 6.69 -4.72
N VAL A 134 11.31 5.66 -3.87
CA VAL A 134 12.07 4.42 -4.03
C VAL A 134 11.21 3.43 -4.82
N LEU A 135 11.75 2.87 -5.90
CA LEU A 135 11.18 1.72 -6.60
C LEU A 135 11.24 0.49 -5.70
N ASP A 136 10.36 -0.49 -5.93
CA ASP A 136 10.35 -1.70 -5.12
C ASP A 136 11.68 -2.48 -5.25
N ALA A 137 11.99 -3.35 -4.29
CA ALA A 137 13.20 -4.15 -4.33
C ALA A 137 13.18 -5.16 -5.49
N ASP A 138 12.01 -5.71 -5.81
CA ASP A 138 11.82 -6.57 -6.99
C ASP A 138 11.98 -5.75 -8.30
N ASP A 139 11.31 -4.60 -8.43
CA ASP A 139 11.41 -3.71 -9.62
C ASP A 139 12.84 -3.18 -9.84
N SER A 140 13.52 -2.82 -8.75
CA SER A 140 14.93 -2.41 -8.76
C SER A 140 15.83 -3.53 -9.30
N SER A 141 15.54 -4.79 -8.96
CA SER A 141 16.30 -5.95 -9.43
C SER A 141 16.10 -6.22 -10.91
N VAL A 142 14.86 -6.06 -11.41
CA VAL A 142 14.51 -6.14 -12.83
C VAL A 142 15.28 -5.09 -13.63
N LEU A 143 15.32 -3.84 -13.17
CA LEU A 143 16.06 -2.76 -13.84
C LEU A 143 17.56 -3.04 -13.91
N ARG A 144 18.20 -3.47 -12.80
CA ARG A 144 19.62 -3.88 -12.83
C ARG A 144 19.89 -5.01 -13.82
N TRP A 145 19.00 -6.00 -13.88
CA TRP A 145 19.13 -7.11 -14.79
C TRP A 145 19.02 -6.67 -16.26
N TRP A 146 18.02 -5.84 -16.60
CA TRP A 146 17.87 -5.28 -17.94
C TRP A 146 19.05 -4.41 -18.35
N LEU A 147 19.54 -3.52 -17.46
CA LEU A 147 20.73 -2.69 -17.70
C LEU A 147 21.95 -3.56 -18.03
N ALA A 148 22.18 -4.63 -17.25
CA ALA A 148 23.27 -5.57 -17.48
C ALA A 148 23.12 -6.35 -18.80
N ALA A 149 21.91 -6.79 -19.14
CA ALA A 149 21.62 -7.52 -20.38
C ALA A 149 21.92 -6.69 -21.65
N THR A 150 21.99 -5.35 -21.55
CA THR A 150 22.41 -4.51 -22.69
C THR A 150 23.90 -4.60 -23.04
N ALA A 151 24.72 -5.19 -22.17
CA ALA A 151 26.16 -5.33 -22.36
C ALA A 151 26.56 -6.58 -23.17
N ASP A 152 25.79 -7.68 -23.08
CA ASP A 152 26.06 -8.95 -23.76
C ASP A 152 25.03 -9.31 -24.86
N ARG A 153 23.83 -8.70 -24.86
CA ARG A 153 22.75 -9.00 -25.81
C ARG A 153 22.45 -7.78 -26.70
N PRO A 154 21.85 -7.97 -27.90
CA PRO A 154 21.41 -6.86 -28.76
C PRO A 154 20.12 -6.22 -28.21
N VAL A 155 20.22 -5.63 -27.02
CA VAL A 155 19.17 -4.87 -26.34
C VAL A 155 19.61 -3.41 -26.24
N ARG A 156 18.66 -2.49 -26.36
CA ARG A 156 18.83 -1.06 -26.07
C ARG A 156 17.77 -0.62 -25.07
N LEU A 157 18.15 0.24 -24.13
CA LEU A 157 17.23 0.86 -23.18
C LEU A 157 17.20 2.37 -23.38
N LEU A 158 16.01 2.90 -23.63
CA LEU A 158 15.73 4.33 -23.78
C LEU A 158 14.92 4.74 -22.54
N ILE A 159 15.54 5.43 -21.59
CA ILE A 159 14.97 5.63 -20.25
C ILE A 159 14.58 7.11 -20.07
N HIS A 160 13.36 7.34 -19.58
CA HIS A 160 12.88 8.71 -19.32
C HIS A 160 13.69 9.39 -18.23
N GLU A 161 14.17 10.60 -18.51
CA GLU A 161 15.20 11.28 -17.71
C GLU A 161 14.81 11.55 -16.25
N LYS A 162 13.52 11.84 -15.99
CA LYS A 162 12.98 11.98 -14.62
C LYS A 162 13.29 10.79 -13.70
N ASN A 163 13.53 9.60 -14.25
CA ASN A 163 13.88 8.43 -13.47
C ASN A 163 15.20 8.61 -12.68
N SER A 164 16.09 9.53 -13.09
CA SER A 164 17.28 9.97 -12.33
C SER A 164 16.99 10.32 -10.87
N LEU A 165 15.84 10.99 -10.63
CA LEU A 165 15.39 11.47 -9.32
C LEU A 165 14.86 10.34 -8.41
N LEU A 166 14.66 9.14 -8.95
CA LEU A 166 14.16 7.99 -8.21
C LEU A 166 15.29 7.27 -7.49
N ARG A 167 14.91 6.41 -6.53
CA ARG A 167 15.84 5.56 -5.78
C ARG A 167 15.57 4.08 -6.03
N VAL A 168 16.61 3.27 -5.85
CA VAL A 168 16.60 1.83 -6.10
C VAL A 168 17.35 1.08 -5.00
N TYR A 169 16.87 -0.12 -4.64
CA TYR A 169 17.55 -1.07 -3.74
C TYR A 169 18.78 -1.70 -4.42
N PRO A 170 19.71 -2.46 -3.77
CA PRO A 170 19.64 -3.11 -2.44
C PRO A 170 19.76 -2.17 -1.25
N ALA A 171 20.48 -1.06 -1.40
CA ALA A 171 20.42 0.09 -0.48
C ALA A 171 19.88 1.28 -1.29
N PRO A 172 18.95 2.14 -0.78
CA PRO A 172 18.30 3.20 -1.55
C PRO A 172 19.21 4.31 -2.12
N VAL A 173 19.94 3.98 -3.18
CA VAL A 173 20.80 4.87 -3.99
C VAL A 173 19.99 5.51 -5.12
N LEU A 174 20.48 6.63 -5.67
CA LEU A 174 19.87 7.27 -6.84
C LEU A 174 19.94 6.36 -8.08
N PHE A 175 18.92 6.43 -8.94
CA PHE A 175 18.81 5.62 -10.16
C PHE A 175 20.05 5.74 -11.06
N GLU A 176 20.65 6.92 -11.16
CA GLU A 176 21.85 7.19 -11.96
C GLU A 176 23.05 6.32 -11.56
N SER A 177 23.17 5.97 -10.28
CA SER A 177 24.26 5.12 -9.79
C SER A 177 24.20 3.67 -10.30
N LEU A 178 23.12 3.28 -11.01
CA LEU A 178 23.08 2.01 -11.73
C LEU A 178 23.93 2.04 -13.02
N PHE A 179 24.19 3.21 -13.60
CA PHE A 179 25.03 3.35 -14.81
C PHE A 179 26.52 3.29 -14.49
N ASP A 180 26.94 3.81 -13.33
CA ASP A 180 28.32 3.72 -12.84
C ASP A 180 28.73 2.30 -12.43
N GLN A 181 27.75 1.43 -12.16
CA GLN A 181 27.98 0.05 -11.76
C GLN A 181 28.50 -0.80 -12.94
N LYS A 182 29.81 -0.69 -13.18
CA LYS A 182 30.64 -1.66 -13.90
C LYS A 182 30.77 -2.99 -13.14
N LEU A 183 29.66 -3.50 -12.62
CA LEU A 183 29.57 -4.84 -12.10
C LEU A 183 29.70 -5.80 -13.29
N PRO A 184 30.69 -6.71 -13.30
CA PRO A 184 30.63 -7.86 -14.19
C PRO A 184 29.52 -8.76 -13.66
N VAL A 185 28.27 -8.47 -14.04
CA VAL A 185 27.22 -9.48 -14.06
C VAL A 185 27.77 -10.57 -14.97
N SER A 186 28.12 -11.70 -14.37
CA SER A 186 28.55 -12.88 -15.10
C SER A 186 27.28 -13.62 -15.49
N PRO A 187 26.85 -13.60 -16.78
CA PRO A 187 25.95 -14.64 -17.22
C PRO A 187 26.73 -15.93 -17.05
N ARG A 188 26.16 -16.93 -16.37
CA ARG A 188 26.69 -18.28 -16.47
C ARG A 188 26.38 -18.74 -17.89
N ALA A 189 27.31 -18.50 -18.80
CA ALA A 189 27.12 -18.75 -20.22
C ALA A 189 26.52 -20.15 -20.43
N PRO A 190 25.45 -20.28 -21.24
CA PRO A 190 24.86 -21.58 -21.51
C PRO A 190 25.95 -22.51 -22.06
N SER A 191 26.06 -23.71 -21.49
CA SER A 191 27.11 -24.64 -21.87
C SER A 191 27.04 -24.97 -23.36
N VAL A 192 28.21 -25.01 -24.03
CA VAL A 192 28.37 -25.18 -25.49
C VAL A 192 27.53 -26.33 -26.07
N ALA A 193 27.24 -27.37 -25.29
CA ALA A 193 26.30 -28.45 -25.62
C ALA A 193 24.92 -28.00 -26.15
N MET A 194 24.39 -26.82 -25.76
CA MET A 194 23.14 -26.30 -26.34
C MET A 194 23.33 -25.64 -27.72
N ALA A 195 24.53 -25.17 -28.06
CA ALA A 195 24.85 -24.70 -29.41
C ALA A 195 25.08 -25.90 -30.36
N GLU A 196 25.83 -26.91 -29.91
CA GLU A 196 26.07 -28.17 -30.65
C GLU A 196 24.76 -28.92 -30.96
N SER A 197 23.73 -28.75 -30.11
CA SER A 197 22.39 -29.29 -30.35
C SER A 197 21.68 -28.71 -31.59
N SER A 198 22.06 -27.50 -32.05
CA SER A 198 21.47 -26.90 -33.26
C SER A 198 22.12 -27.41 -34.54
N GLU A 199 23.45 -27.49 -34.62
CA GLU A 199 24.17 -28.09 -35.76
C GLU A 199 23.78 -29.58 -35.95
N THR A 200 23.48 -30.28 -34.85
CA THR A 200 23.02 -31.68 -34.90
C THR A 200 21.65 -31.84 -35.57
N MET A 201 20.81 -30.80 -35.64
CA MET A 201 19.50 -30.87 -36.31
C MET A 201 19.55 -30.59 -37.82
N GLU A 202 20.55 -29.88 -38.34
CA GLU A 202 20.68 -29.61 -39.78
C GLU A 202 21.19 -30.80 -40.61
N LEU A 203 21.72 -31.85 -39.96
CA LEU A 203 22.25 -33.05 -40.61
C LEU A 203 21.24 -34.21 -40.73
N SER A 204 19.96 -33.97 -40.51
CA SER A 204 18.90 -34.97 -40.73
C SER A 204 18.62 -35.16 -42.23
N SER A 205 19.34 -36.09 -42.86
CA SER A 205 19.21 -36.41 -44.29
C SER A 205 17.79 -36.88 -44.66
N GLN A 206 17.29 -36.43 -45.82
CA GLN A 206 15.99 -36.80 -46.39
C GLN A 206 15.65 -38.31 -46.25
N PRO A 207 14.43 -38.67 -45.80
CA PRO A 207 13.99 -40.05 -45.80
C PRO A 207 13.85 -40.57 -47.25
N PRO A 208 14.21 -41.83 -47.53
CA PRO A 208 14.19 -42.38 -48.89
C PRO A 208 12.75 -42.51 -49.42
N SER A 209 12.58 -42.19 -50.70
CA SER A 209 11.29 -42.34 -51.40
C SER A 209 10.90 -43.82 -51.51
N VAL A 210 9.80 -44.21 -50.87
CA VAL A 210 9.21 -45.56 -51.04
C VAL A 210 8.56 -45.64 -52.42
N THR A 211 9.08 -46.51 -53.27
CA THR A 211 8.49 -46.83 -54.58
C THR A 211 7.50 -47.99 -54.45
N ASP A 212 6.26 -47.80 -54.91
CA ASP A 212 5.29 -48.89 -55.05
C ASP A 212 5.83 -50.00 -55.95
N THR A 213 5.79 -51.24 -55.46
CA THR A 213 5.81 -52.45 -56.30
C THR A 213 5.06 -53.56 -55.59
N SER A 214 4.14 -54.19 -56.31
CA SER A 214 3.23 -55.23 -55.81
C SER A 214 3.93 -56.54 -55.44
N LEU A 215 3.32 -57.34 -54.55
CA LEU A 215 2.94 -58.75 -54.85
C LEU A 215 2.03 -59.39 -53.77
N GLN A 216 0.86 -59.86 -54.25
CA GLN A 216 0.13 -61.09 -53.92
C GLN A 216 0.53 -61.94 -52.68
N GLY A 217 -0.47 -62.41 -51.90
CA GLY A 217 -0.35 -63.71 -51.18
C GLY A 217 -1.23 -63.98 -49.94
N THR A 218 -2.37 -64.67 -50.13
CA THR A 218 -2.96 -65.66 -49.19
C THR A 218 -3.07 -65.36 -47.67
N ALA A 219 -4.21 -64.79 -47.27
CA ALA A 219 -5.18 -65.30 -46.26
C ALA A 219 -4.74 -65.92 -44.92
N ALA A 220 -5.29 -65.37 -43.82
CA ALA A 220 -5.89 -66.15 -42.71
C ALA A 220 -6.95 -65.34 -41.92
N THR A 221 -8.04 -66.02 -41.52
CA THR A 221 -8.99 -65.69 -40.42
C THR A 221 -9.43 -64.24 -40.18
N VAL A 222 -10.60 -63.93 -40.73
CA VAL A 222 -11.57 -62.93 -40.26
C VAL A 222 -11.88 -63.07 -38.75
N TRP A 223 -11.99 -61.94 -38.04
CA TRP A 223 -12.90 -61.75 -36.90
C TRP A 223 -14.04 -60.82 -37.35
N ASP A 224 -15.25 -61.01 -36.80
CA ASP A 224 -16.49 -60.47 -37.39
C ASP A 224 -16.76 -59.00 -37.01
N GLY A 225 -17.45 -58.26 -37.87
CA GLY A 225 -17.53 -56.79 -37.85
C GLY A 225 -18.75 -56.18 -37.17
N ASP A 226 -19.70 -56.99 -36.68
CA ASP A 226 -21.00 -56.49 -36.21
C ASP A 226 -20.99 -55.92 -34.77
N GLU A 227 -20.03 -56.27 -33.91
CA GLU A 227 -19.95 -55.73 -32.55
C GLU A 227 -19.65 -54.21 -32.53
N PHE A 228 -18.78 -53.73 -33.44
CA PHE A 228 -18.47 -52.29 -33.52
C PHE A 228 -19.68 -51.45 -33.98
N ARG A 229 -20.54 -52.02 -34.83
CA ARG A 229 -21.74 -51.35 -35.38
C ARG A 229 -22.94 -51.30 -34.42
N ALA A 230 -22.81 -51.88 -33.23
CA ALA A 230 -23.73 -51.67 -32.12
C ALA A 230 -23.39 -50.38 -31.34
N LEU A 231 -22.10 -50.05 -31.22
CA LEU A 231 -21.61 -48.96 -30.36
C LEU A 231 -21.89 -47.57 -30.96
N ASP A 232 -21.58 -47.35 -32.24
CA ASP A 232 -21.87 -46.07 -32.92
C ASP A 232 -23.37 -45.72 -32.92
N ARG A 233 -24.24 -46.73 -32.91
CA ARG A 233 -25.70 -46.55 -32.86
C ARG A 233 -26.22 -46.14 -31.49
N ALA A 234 -25.43 -46.30 -30.43
CA ALA A 234 -25.79 -45.90 -29.07
C ALA A 234 -25.41 -44.44 -28.74
N LEU A 235 -24.47 -43.85 -29.48
CA LEU A 235 -23.89 -42.53 -29.16
C LEU A 235 -24.52 -41.34 -29.90
N GLY A 236 -25.34 -41.58 -30.93
CA GLY A 236 -26.28 -40.59 -31.48
C GLY A 236 -25.69 -39.38 -32.22
N ILE A 237 -24.36 -39.25 -32.32
CA ILE A 237 -23.69 -38.15 -33.01
C ILE A 237 -23.79 -38.37 -34.53
N SER A 238 -24.71 -37.65 -35.18
CA SER A 238 -24.85 -37.64 -36.64
C SER A 238 -24.23 -36.36 -37.22
N GLU A 239 -22.99 -36.47 -37.72
CA GLU A 239 -22.38 -35.44 -38.56
C GLU A 239 -22.32 -35.89 -40.03
N SER A 240 -22.87 -35.05 -40.91
CA SER A 240 -22.53 -34.96 -42.33
C SER A 240 -22.63 -33.47 -42.74
N VAL A 241 -21.60 -32.83 -43.30
CA VAL A 241 -20.94 -33.07 -44.61
C VAL A 241 -21.93 -32.75 -45.76
N GLN A 242 -21.70 -31.75 -46.63
CA GLN A 242 -20.59 -30.78 -46.79
C GLN A 242 -21.07 -29.54 -47.63
N PRO A 243 -20.22 -28.55 -48.04
CA PRO A 243 -20.70 -27.26 -48.57
C PRO A 243 -21.15 -27.28 -50.04
N GLY A 244 -21.89 -26.24 -50.44
CA GLY A 244 -22.32 -25.98 -51.83
C GLY A 244 -22.32 -24.48 -52.16
N ALA A 245 -22.11 -24.14 -53.42
CA ALA A 245 -21.87 -22.78 -53.91
C ALA A 245 -23.08 -21.82 -53.76
N VAL A 246 -22.79 -20.52 -53.69
CA VAL A 246 -23.77 -19.43 -53.81
C VAL A 246 -23.83 -18.98 -55.27
N GLU A 247 -25.03 -19.04 -55.87
CA GLU A 247 -25.36 -18.32 -57.11
C GLU A 247 -26.73 -17.63 -56.98
N GLU A 248 -27.11 -16.85 -58.00
CA GLU A 248 -28.10 -15.77 -57.88
C GLU A 248 -29.59 -16.18 -57.94
N ARG A 249 -30.46 -15.26 -57.47
CA ARG A 249 -31.88 -15.06 -57.89
C ARG A 249 -32.87 -16.19 -57.48
N GLU A 250 -34.20 -15.98 -57.39
CA GLU A 250 -35.05 -14.81 -57.62
C GLU A 250 -36.35 -14.82 -56.76
N LEU A 251 -36.96 -13.64 -56.58
CA LEU A 251 -38.41 -13.34 -56.44
C LEU A 251 -39.39 -14.19 -55.58
N ALA A 252 -39.92 -13.51 -54.55
CA ALA A 252 -41.36 -13.17 -54.36
C ALA A 252 -42.29 -13.97 -53.40
N ALA A 253 -43.29 -13.23 -52.90
CA ALA A 253 -44.48 -13.62 -52.10
C ALA A 253 -44.23 -14.11 -50.64
N LEU A 254 -45.00 -13.71 -49.61
CA LEU A 254 -46.15 -12.77 -49.49
C LEU A 254 -46.24 -12.16 -48.05
N GLN A 255 -47.10 -11.16 -47.87
CA GLN A 255 -47.42 -10.39 -46.63
C GLN A 255 -48.29 -11.16 -45.60
N PRO A 256 -48.67 -10.62 -44.39
CA PRO A 256 -48.47 -9.27 -43.78
C PRO A 256 -47.71 -9.33 -42.42
N SER A 257 -47.73 -8.42 -41.42
CA SER A 257 -48.44 -7.14 -41.07
C SER A 257 -47.54 -6.35 -40.06
N LEU A 258 -47.48 -5.00 -40.01
CA LEU A 258 -48.43 -4.02 -39.40
C LEU A 258 -48.79 -4.32 -37.93
N PHE A 259 -48.39 -3.51 -36.94
CA PHE A 259 -48.88 -2.13 -36.70
C PHE A 259 -47.84 -1.16 -36.09
N GLU A 260 -48.21 0.13 -36.00
CA GLU A 260 -47.32 1.28 -35.73
C GLU A 260 -47.50 1.91 -34.34
N ILE A 261 -46.51 2.68 -33.86
CA ILE A 261 -46.65 3.71 -32.83
C ILE A 261 -45.89 4.98 -33.29
N PRO A 262 -46.52 6.16 -33.35
CA PRO A 262 -45.88 7.41 -33.80
C PRO A 262 -45.20 8.19 -32.66
N ALA A 263 -44.50 9.28 -33.02
CA ALA A 263 -43.87 10.23 -32.11
C ALA A 263 -44.66 11.57 -32.03
N GLU A 264 -44.02 12.62 -31.49
CA GLU A 264 -44.54 14.00 -31.27
C GLU A 264 -45.49 14.16 -30.06
N ALA A 265 -45.56 15.32 -29.36
CA ALA A 265 -44.61 16.43 -29.17
C ALA A 265 -45.12 17.39 -28.05
N SER A 266 -44.29 18.39 -27.72
CA SER A 266 -44.64 19.70 -27.11
C SER A 266 -44.90 19.81 -25.60
N ALA A 267 -44.44 20.94 -25.06
CA ALA A 267 -44.52 21.36 -23.67
C ALA A 267 -45.81 22.13 -23.35
N LEU A 268 -46.09 22.32 -22.04
CA LEU A 268 -46.54 23.61 -21.51
C LEU A 268 -46.22 23.76 -20.00
N GLU A 269 -46.36 24.99 -19.51
CA GLU A 269 -46.15 25.45 -18.14
C GLU A 269 -47.42 25.25 -17.27
N ALA A 270 -47.27 25.21 -15.93
CA ALA A 270 -48.20 25.83 -14.97
C ALA A 270 -47.70 25.70 -13.50
N ASP A 271 -47.97 26.72 -12.69
CA ASP A 271 -47.82 26.69 -11.22
C ASP A 271 -48.90 25.82 -10.54
N THR A 272 -48.66 25.40 -9.29
CA THR A 272 -49.63 25.62 -8.18
C THR A 272 -49.03 25.36 -6.80
N ASP A 273 -49.08 26.36 -5.93
CA ASP A 273 -49.06 26.16 -4.47
C ASP A 273 -50.41 25.58 -3.99
N VAL A 274 -50.39 24.65 -3.02
CA VAL A 274 -51.50 24.47 -2.06
C VAL A 274 -50.94 24.05 -0.69
N ASP A 275 -51.41 24.70 0.37
CA ASP A 275 -51.09 24.39 1.78
C ASP A 275 -51.59 23.02 2.26
N GLY A 276 -50.99 22.54 3.35
CA GLY A 276 -51.26 21.22 3.92
C GLY A 276 -52.59 21.06 4.66
N VAL A 277 -52.91 19.81 5.01
CA VAL A 277 -54.05 19.44 5.87
C VAL A 277 -53.56 18.58 7.02
N VAL A 278 -53.84 19.02 8.25
CA VAL A 278 -53.71 18.21 9.47
C VAL A 278 -55.01 17.44 9.70
N LEU A 279 -54.94 16.11 9.88
CA LEU A 279 -55.95 15.38 10.66
C LEU A 279 -55.32 14.24 11.48
N SER A 280 -55.89 14.07 12.67
CA SER A 280 -55.57 13.05 13.67
C SER A 280 -56.25 11.71 13.41
N GLY A 281 -55.67 10.61 13.92
CA GLY A 281 -56.33 9.31 13.99
C GLY A 281 -55.60 8.34 14.92
N GLU A 282 -56.07 8.22 16.16
CA GLU A 282 -55.63 7.19 17.11
C GLU A 282 -56.27 5.83 16.78
N GLN A 283 -55.59 4.71 17.09
CA GLN A 283 -56.19 3.62 17.89
C GLN A 283 -55.21 2.47 18.23
N HIS A 284 -55.32 2.03 19.49
CA HIS A 284 -54.99 0.71 20.07
C HIS A 284 -53.78 -0.10 19.56
N LEU A 285 -52.81 -0.29 20.47
CA LEU A 285 -52.69 -1.62 21.12
C LEU A 285 -52.18 -1.47 22.57
N GLU A 286 -52.87 -2.10 23.51
CA GLU A 286 -52.43 -2.31 24.91
C GLU A 286 -52.23 -3.82 25.15
N GLU A 287 -51.83 -4.19 26.37
CA GLU A 287 -51.50 -5.55 26.84
C GLU A 287 -50.17 -6.13 26.27
N LEU A 288 -49.28 -6.73 27.07
CA LEU A 288 -49.27 -6.98 28.51
C LEU A 288 -47.83 -7.23 28.99
N LEU A 289 -47.43 -6.69 30.15
CA LEU A 289 -46.78 -7.41 31.28
C LEU A 289 -46.31 -6.43 32.38
N GLU A 290 -46.21 -6.92 33.62
CA GLU A 290 -46.23 -6.08 34.83
C GLU A 290 -44.93 -6.11 35.65
N SER A 291 -44.46 -4.92 36.07
CA SER A 291 -43.87 -4.63 37.41
C SER A 291 -42.53 -5.30 37.80
N PRO A 292 -41.88 -4.91 38.94
CA PRO A 292 -42.14 -3.76 39.82
C PRO A 292 -40.96 -2.77 39.97
N VAL A 293 -41.25 -1.58 40.50
CA VAL A 293 -40.27 -0.54 40.89
C VAL A 293 -40.12 -0.45 42.43
N PRO A 294 -38.91 -0.33 42.99
CA PRO A 294 -38.67 0.24 44.31
C PRO A 294 -38.30 1.75 44.23
N PRO A 295 -38.71 2.59 45.19
CA PRO A 295 -38.69 4.05 45.02
C PRO A 295 -37.36 4.73 45.37
N SER A 296 -37.11 5.89 44.75
CA SER A 296 -36.06 6.83 45.14
C SER A 296 -36.60 8.25 45.18
N ASN A 297 -36.68 8.84 46.38
CA ASN A 297 -37.02 10.26 46.55
C ASN A 297 -35.83 11.12 46.11
N ARG A 298 -36.07 12.14 45.29
CA ARG A 298 -35.20 13.33 45.23
C ARG A 298 -35.99 14.59 44.91
N GLU A 299 -35.92 15.54 45.83
CA GLU A 299 -36.56 16.85 45.74
C GLU A 299 -35.76 17.75 44.78
N THR A 300 -36.45 18.55 43.96
CA THR A 300 -35.84 19.52 43.05
C THR A 300 -35.97 20.95 43.59
N PRO A 301 -34.85 21.63 43.93
CA PRO A 301 -34.87 23.06 44.21
C PRO A 301 -34.76 23.86 42.90
N HIS A 302 -35.82 24.59 42.54
CA HIS A 302 -35.71 25.63 41.52
C HIS A 302 -34.79 26.76 42.01
N VAL A 303 -33.78 27.12 41.22
CA VAL A 303 -32.97 28.33 41.44
C VAL A 303 -33.11 29.23 40.22
N SER A 304 -33.87 30.32 40.38
CA SER A 304 -33.95 31.38 39.38
C SER A 304 -32.71 32.27 39.50
N LEU A 305 -32.02 32.55 38.39
CA LEU A 305 -30.91 33.49 38.33
C LEU A 305 -31.31 34.76 37.60
N GLU A 306 -31.38 35.87 38.33
CA GLU A 306 -31.60 37.19 37.76
C GLU A 306 -30.33 37.70 37.08
N ILE A 307 -30.42 38.06 35.80
CA ILE A 307 -29.31 38.66 35.05
C ILE A 307 -29.33 40.17 35.28
N SER A 308 -28.54 40.65 36.24
CA SER A 308 -28.30 42.09 36.43
C SER A 308 -27.11 42.58 35.58
N SER A 309 -27.17 43.84 35.14
CA SER A 309 -26.36 44.37 34.03
C SER A 309 -25.54 45.63 34.40
N THR A 310 -24.65 46.00 33.49
CA THR A 310 -23.87 47.26 33.41
C THR A 310 -22.62 47.43 34.29
N ALA A 311 -21.46 47.45 33.63
CA ALA A 311 -20.26 48.21 34.01
C ALA A 311 -19.45 48.56 32.74
N PRO A 312 -18.83 49.76 32.61
CA PRO A 312 -18.28 50.26 31.35
C PRO A 312 -16.80 49.91 31.09
N PRO A 313 -16.34 49.90 29.82
CA PRO A 313 -14.97 49.55 29.44
C PRO A 313 -13.95 50.64 29.79
N LYS A 314 -12.75 50.23 30.23
CA LYS A 314 -11.58 51.11 30.38
C LYS A 314 -10.85 51.29 29.04
N LYS A 315 -10.42 52.52 28.75
CA LYS A 315 -9.56 52.85 27.61
C LYS A 315 -8.15 52.29 27.81
N VAL A 316 -7.57 51.72 26.75
CA VAL A 316 -6.14 51.41 26.63
C VAL A 316 -5.50 52.46 25.71
N ALA A 317 -4.28 52.89 26.02
CA ALA A 317 -3.53 53.86 25.21
C ALA A 317 -2.60 53.13 24.20
N PRO A 318 -2.34 53.72 23.02
CA PRO A 318 -1.45 53.12 22.03
C PRO A 318 0.02 53.23 22.46
N PHE A 319 0.80 52.17 22.20
CA PHE A 319 2.26 52.20 22.26
C PHE A 319 2.86 52.82 20.99
N SER A 320 4.03 53.47 21.13
CA SER A 320 4.80 54.05 20.02
C SER A 320 6.09 53.25 19.81
N PRO A 321 6.40 52.75 18.60
CA PRO A 321 7.63 52.02 18.32
C PRO A 321 8.75 52.97 17.86
N SER A 322 9.78 53.16 18.68
CA SER A 322 11.03 53.84 18.33
C SER A 322 12.14 53.38 19.30
N ASP A 323 13.39 53.63 18.91
CA ASP A 323 14.62 53.38 19.67
C ASP A 323 14.95 51.91 20.00
N PHE A 324 15.73 51.26 19.12
CA PHE A 324 16.96 50.54 19.51
C PHE A 324 17.85 50.27 18.29
N LEU A 325 18.82 51.17 18.04
CA LEU A 325 19.91 50.96 17.07
C LEU A 325 21.26 51.42 17.67
N SER A 326 22.06 50.46 18.11
CA SER A 326 23.53 50.54 18.29
C SER A 326 24.04 49.13 18.57
N ALA A 327 24.67 48.43 17.62
CA ALA A 327 26.03 48.62 17.11
C ALA A 327 27.12 48.11 18.07
N SER A 328 27.76 47.00 17.69
CA SER A 328 29.05 46.56 18.24
C SER A 328 29.81 45.76 17.18
N THR A 329 30.82 46.38 16.57
CA THR A 329 31.73 45.75 15.60
C THR A 329 32.93 45.15 16.32
N ARG A 330 33.21 43.85 16.13
CA ARG A 330 34.54 43.28 16.45
C ARG A 330 34.82 41.96 15.74
N ASP A 331 36.01 41.90 15.16
CA ASP A 331 36.67 40.75 14.51
C ASP A 331 38.17 41.09 14.41
N PRO A 332 39.07 40.13 14.13
CA PRO A 332 39.08 38.71 14.52
C PRO A 332 40.42 38.31 15.19
N ALA A 333 40.53 37.09 15.73
CA ALA A 333 41.83 36.49 16.09
C ALA A 333 41.80 34.93 16.14
N GLU A 334 42.42 34.32 15.13
CA GLU A 334 43.09 33.00 15.05
C GLU A 334 42.90 31.95 16.17
N ALA A 335 42.40 30.77 15.78
CA ALA A 335 42.88 29.45 16.24
C ALA A 335 42.43 28.34 15.26
N GLU A 336 43.36 27.70 14.54
CA GLU A 336 43.05 26.63 13.58
C GLU A 336 43.11 25.22 14.19
N SER A 337 42.19 24.32 13.80
CA SER A 337 42.38 22.86 13.81
C SER A 337 41.34 22.19 12.90
N PRO A 338 41.65 21.04 12.25
CA PRO A 338 40.89 20.57 11.08
C PRO A 338 39.66 19.71 11.41
N LEU A 339 38.63 19.81 10.56
CA LEU A 339 37.50 18.89 10.49
C LEU A 339 37.34 18.34 9.05
N PRO A 340 36.79 17.11 8.87
CA PRO A 340 36.83 16.41 7.59
C PRO A 340 35.83 16.94 6.54
N THR A 341 36.19 16.78 5.28
CA THR A 341 35.43 17.25 4.11
C THR A 341 34.30 16.29 3.71
N SER A 342 33.05 16.63 4.04
CA SER A 342 31.85 15.95 3.50
C SER A 342 30.56 16.80 3.49
N ARG A 343 30.67 18.14 3.63
CA ARG A 343 29.52 19.02 3.93
C ARG A 343 29.07 19.96 2.79
N ILE A 344 29.81 20.04 1.68
CA ILE A 344 29.68 21.14 0.70
C ILE A 344 28.45 21.03 -0.22
N GLU A 345 27.94 19.81 -0.49
CA GLU A 345 26.89 19.59 -1.50
C GLU A 345 25.49 20.14 -1.12
N ARG A 346 25.24 20.39 0.17
CA ARG A 346 23.89 20.76 0.66
C ARG A 346 23.50 22.21 0.36
N GLU A 347 24.46 23.13 0.31
CA GLU A 347 24.16 24.56 0.05
C GLU A 347 24.00 24.83 -1.46
N SER A 348 24.74 24.12 -2.31
CA SER A 348 24.50 24.10 -3.76
C SER A 348 23.11 23.57 -4.13
N PHE A 349 22.62 22.55 -3.42
CA PHE A 349 21.30 21.96 -3.66
C PHE A 349 20.15 22.91 -3.30
N LEU A 350 20.24 23.63 -2.18
CA LEU A 350 19.21 24.60 -1.78
C LEU A 350 19.13 25.78 -2.75
N ARG A 351 20.27 26.25 -3.27
CA ARG A 351 20.32 27.38 -4.21
C ARG A 351 19.63 27.08 -5.54
N ALA A 352 19.73 25.85 -6.04
CA ALA A 352 19.03 25.43 -7.26
C ALA A 352 17.49 25.50 -7.10
N LEU A 353 16.98 25.09 -5.93
CA LEU A 353 15.55 25.17 -5.61
C LEU A 353 15.04 26.61 -5.41
N GLU A 354 15.91 27.53 -4.97
CA GLU A 354 15.57 28.97 -4.87
C GLU A 354 15.50 29.64 -6.25
N GLU A 355 16.35 29.25 -7.21
CA GLU A 355 16.35 29.82 -8.56
C GLU A 355 15.14 29.37 -9.41
N GLU A 356 14.67 28.12 -9.27
CA GLU A 356 13.44 27.63 -9.93
C GLU A 356 12.15 28.30 -9.40
N SER A 357 12.13 28.76 -8.16
CA SER A 357 10.92 29.29 -7.50
C SER A 357 10.50 30.70 -7.96
N SER A 358 11.22 31.33 -8.90
CA SER A 358 11.08 32.75 -9.24
C SER A 358 10.29 33.06 -10.54
N PHE A 359 9.70 32.05 -11.19
CA PHE A 359 8.87 32.25 -12.38
C PHE A 359 7.43 32.69 -12.04
N GLU A 360 7.10 33.97 -12.29
CA GLU A 360 5.70 34.40 -12.36
C GLU A 360 5.02 33.88 -13.65
N PRO A 361 3.75 33.43 -13.59
CA PRO A 361 3.04 32.92 -14.76
C PRO A 361 2.60 34.06 -15.70
N GLU A 362 3.08 34.06 -16.94
CA GLU A 362 2.62 35.01 -17.96
C GLU A 362 1.12 34.87 -18.26
N LYS A 363 0.47 36.02 -18.44
CA LYS A 363 -0.98 36.15 -18.51
C LYS A 363 -1.48 35.93 -19.94
N VAL A 364 -1.57 34.67 -20.35
CA VAL A 364 -2.07 34.26 -21.69
C VAL A 364 -3.47 34.83 -21.92
N VAL A 365 -3.63 35.53 -23.06
CA VAL A 365 -4.89 36.18 -23.44
C VAL A 365 -5.77 35.21 -24.22
N GLU A 366 -7.03 35.10 -23.80
CA GLU A 366 -8.05 34.23 -24.37
C GLU A 366 -8.50 34.69 -25.78
N ALA A 367 -8.45 33.79 -26.77
CA ALA A 367 -8.94 34.02 -28.13
C ALA A 367 -9.39 32.71 -28.79
N ALA A 368 -10.66 32.34 -28.61
CA ALA A 368 -11.26 31.17 -29.25
C ALA A 368 -11.69 31.46 -30.70
N PRO A 369 -11.70 30.42 -31.56
CA PRO A 369 -12.89 30.16 -32.37
C PRO A 369 -13.39 28.72 -32.19
N ALA A 370 -14.72 28.54 -32.23
CA ALA A 370 -15.36 27.24 -32.04
C ALA A 370 -15.36 26.38 -33.32
N LEU A 371 -15.32 25.06 -33.14
CA LEU A 371 -15.63 24.07 -34.17
C LEU A 371 -16.22 22.81 -33.51
N GLU A 372 -17.46 22.47 -33.83
CA GLU A 372 -18.20 21.36 -33.23
C GLU A 372 -18.01 20.05 -34.02
N THR A 373 -17.52 18.99 -33.38
CA THR A 373 -17.71 17.61 -33.84
C THR A 373 -17.78 16.64 -32.65
N SER A 374 -18.98 16.17 -32.29
CA SER A 374 -19.17 15.11 -31.28
C SER A 374 -19.09 13.72 -31.93
N PRO A 375 -18.30 12.77 -31.41
CA PRO A 375 -18.26 11.40 -31.92
C PRO A 375 -19.40 10.53 -31.35
N THR A 376 -20.09 9.81 -32.22
CA THR A 376 -21.19 8.88 -31.87
C THR A 376 -20.66 7.59 -31.21
N PRO A 377 -21.26 7.08 -30.13
CA PRO A 377 -20.86 5.82 -29.52
C PRO A 377 -21.32 4.59 -30.34
N LEU A 378 -20.50 3.54 -30.36
CA LEU A 378 -20.80 2.25 -31.00
C LEU A 378 -21.61 1.32 -30.06
N PRO A 379 -22.49 0.46 -30.60
CA PRO A 379 -23.35 -0.40 -29.78
C PRO A 379 -22.61 -1.62 -29.22
N THR A 380 -22.62 -1.76 -27.88
CA THR A 380 -22.10 -2.95 -27.20
C THR A 380 -23.09 -4.10 -27.31
N LYS A 381 -22.70 -5.22 -27.93
CA LYS A 381 -23.51 -6.44 -27.93
C LYS A 381 -23.44 -7.13 -26.57
N GLN A 382 -24.58 -7.18 -25.87
CA GLN A 382 -24.78 -8.12 -24.77
C GLN A 382 -24.94 -9.54 -25.33
N ILE A 383 -24.32 -10.53 -24.69
CA ILE A 383 -24.60 -11.95 -24.88
C ILE A 383 -25.07 -12.50 -23.53
N SER A 384 -26.35 -12.85 -23.47
CA SER A 384 -27.01 -13.35 -22.26
C SER A 384 -27.69 -14.69 -22.56
N ALA A 385 -27.11 -15.77 -22.07
CA ALA A 385 -27.76 -17.07 -21.90
C ALA A 385 -27.26 -17.63 -20.56
N ALA A 386 -28.10 -17.93 -19.56
CA ALA A 386 -29.28 -18.81 -19.58
C ALA A 386 -28.89 -20.27 -19.78
N PHE A 387 -28.68 -20.97 -18.67
CA PHE A 387 -28.71 -22.44 -18.61
C PHE A 387 -29.36 -22.85 -17.28
N GLU A 388 -30.50 -23.54 -17.35
CA GLU A 388 -31.14 -24.16 -16.19
C GLU A 388 -30.48 -25.50 -15.84
N GLY A 389 -30.64 -25.95 -14.60
CA GLY A 389 -29.84 -27.03 -14.03
C GLY A 389 -30.36 -28.45 -14.31
N ALA A 390 -29.42 -29.40 -14.22
CA ALA A 390 -29.64 -30.83 -14.03
C ALA A 390 -28.60 -31.35 -13.00
N PRO A 391 -28.87 -32.46 -12.27
CA PRO A 391 -28.13 -32.77 -11.03
C PRO A 391 -26.79 -33.48 -11.25
N GLU A 392 -25.81 -33.18 -10.39
CA GLU A 392 -24.59 -33.98 -10.24
C GLU A 392 -24.85 -35.21 -9.35
N ASP A 393 -24.76 -36.41 -9.94
CA ASP A 393 -24.74 -37.68 -9.21
C ASP A 393 -23.33 -37.96 -8.68
N ARG A 394 -23.15 -37.98 -7.36
CA ARG A 394 -21.84 -38.10 -6.71
C ARG A 394 -21.44 -39.57 -6.52
N GLY A 395 -20.89 -40.17 -7.57
CA GLY A 395 -20.23 -41.47 -7.49
C GLY A 395 -19.03 -41.48 -6.53
N GLU A 396 -19.04 -42.39 -5.56
CA GLU A 396 -17.95 -42.59 -4.60
C GLU A 396 -16.69 -43.18 -5.28
N ILE A 397 -15.61 -42.40 -5.39
CA ILE A 397 -14.29 -42.95 -5.73
C ILE A 397 -13.58 -43.36 -4.45
N ARG A 398 -13.50 -44.68 -4.23
CA ARG A 398 -12.66 -45.26 -3.16
C ARG A 398 -11.19 -45.12 -3.51
N GLU A 399 -10.41 -44.47 -2.66
CA GLU A 399 -8.95 -44.58 -2.68
C GLU A 399 -8.54 -46.02 -2.34
N ALA A 400 -7.71 -46.62 -3.19
CA ALA A 400 -7.15 -47.94 -2.96
C ALA A 400 -5.88 -47.85 -2.11
N GLN A 401 -5.73 -48.76 -1.15
CA GLN A 401 -4.62 -48.73 -0.19
C GLN A 401 -3.30 -49.17 -0.83
N SER A 402 -2.24 -48.38 -0.65
CA SER A 402 -0.86 -48.81 -0.93
C SER A 402 -0.20 -49.31 0.35
N GLU A 403 -0.14 -50.63 0.52
CA GLU A 403 0.68 -51.28 1.57
C GLU A 403 2.17 -51.38 1.15
N ASN A 404 3.03 -51.75 2.11
CA ASN A 404 4.48 -52.01 1.98
C ASN A 404 5.35 -50.79 1.59
N GLU A 405 6.43 -50.43 2.30
CA GLU A 405 7.33 -51.25 3.12
C GLU A 405 7.84 -50.49 4.36
N ARG A 406 8.07 -51.19 5.48
CA ARG A 406 8.88 -50.67 6.59
C ARG A 406 9.69 -51.79 7.24
N ALA A 407 11.01 -51.70 7.14
CA ALA A 407 11.92 -52.79 7.48
C ALA A 407 11.98 -53.11 8.99
N THR A 408 12.02 -54.41 9.30
CA THR A 408 12.05 -54.98 10.65
C THR A 408 13.45 -54.98 11.24
N LEU A 409 13.59 -54.66 12.53
CA LEU A 409 14.73 -55.08 13.36
C LEU A 409 14.22 -55.64 14.71
N PRO A 410 14.96 -56.57 15.35
CA PRO A 410 14.36 -57.56 16.25
C PRO A 410 14.29 -57.15 17.73
N ALA A 411 13.37 -57.79 18.46
CA ALA A 411 13.24 -57.68 19.90
C ALA A 411 14.18 -58.64 20.67
N ALA A 412 14.60 -58.19 21.85
CA ALA A 412 15.33 -58.94 22.88
C ALA A 412 14.89 -58.38 24.26
N PRO A 413 15.03 -59.14 25.38
CA PRO A 413 13.83 -59.58 26.08
C PRO A 413 13.48 -58.84 27.38
N ASP A 414 12.29 -59.16 27.87
CA ASP A 414 11.68 -58.77 29.14
C ASP A 414 12.34 -59.50 30.33
N GLU A 415 12.94 -58.78 31.27
CA GLU A 415 13.33 -59.31 32.59
C GLU A 415 12.95 -58.34 33.72
N LEU A 416 12.37 -58.93 34.76
CA LEU A 416 11.80 -58.26 35.94
C LEU A 416 12.87 -57.58 36.81
N SER A 417 12.57 -56.40 37.35
CA SER A 417 13.22 -55.89 38.56
C SER A 417 12.31 -54.90 39.32
N GLU A 418 11.92 -55.30 40.53
CA GLU A 418 11.13 -54.49 41.45
C GLU A 418 12.01 -53.42 42.12
N LEU A 419 11.59 -52.14 42.11
CA LEU A 419 12.09 -51.12 43.06
C LEU A 419 10.95 -50.14 43.42
N PRO A 420 11.01 -49.49 44.61
CA PRO A 420 9.80 -49.12 45.35
C PRO A 420 9.19 -47.76 44.99
N VAL A 421 7.88 -47.66 45.23
CA VAL A 421 7.14 -46.39 45.25
C VAL A 421 7.65 -45.50 46.38
N ALA A 422 8.32 -44.41 46.03
CA ALA A 422 8.74 -43.39 47.00
C ALA A 422 7.52 -42.60 47.50
N VAL A 423 7.22 -42.71 48.79
CA VAL A 423 6.16 -41.94 49.46
C VAL A 423 6.53 -40.46 49.48
N ILE A 424 5.69 -39.61 48.89
CA ILE A 424 5.84 -38.15 48.95
C ILE A 424 5.53 -37.69 50.38
N PRO A 425 6.48 -37.08 51.12
CA PRO A 425 6.20 -36.56 52.45
C PRO A 425 5.37 -35.27 52.37
N LYS A 426 4.27 -35.20 53.13
CA LYS A 426 3.57 -33.93 53.37
C LYS A 426 4.48 -33.01 54.18
N PHE A 427 4.95 -31.93 53.58
CA PHE A 427 5.72 -30.90 54.28
C PHE A 427 4.77 -29.94 55.01
N THR A 428 4.48 -30.22 56.28
CA THR A 428 3.83 -29.26 57.19
C THR A 428 4.87 -28.32 57.76
N ALA A 429 4.88 -27.06 57.30
CA ALA A 429 5.66 -25.99 57.94
C ALA A 429 4.97 -25.52 59.24
N PRO A 430 5.75 -25.13 60.27
CA PRO A 430 5.20 -24.59 61.51
C PRO A 430 4.76 -23.11 61.34
N PRO A 431 3.82 -22.62 62.17
CA PRO A 431 3.58 -21.18 62.31
C PRO A 431 4.68 -20.57 63.21
N GLU A 432 5.32 -19.49 62.75
CA GLU A 432 6.17 -18.65 63.60
C GLU A 432 5.35 -17.48 64.16
N GLU A 433 5.42 -17.28 65.49
CA GLU A 433 4.71 -16.23 66.20
C GLU A 433 5.43 -14.88 66.08
N SER A 434 5.24 -14.15 64.98
CA SER A 434 5.78 -12.80 64.82
C SER A 434 4.92 -11.77 65.59
N SER A 435 5.31 -11.50 66.84
CA SER A 435 4.63 -10.51 67.69
C SER A 435 4.75 -9.08 67.14
N PHE A 436 3.62 -8.44 66.85
CA PHE A 436 3.53 -6.99 66.63
C PHE A 436 2.78 -6.31 67.77
N LEU A 437 3.29 -5.16 68.21
CA LEU A 437 2.82 -4.46 69.41
C LEU A 437 1.53 -3.68 69.14
N GLU A 438 0.43 -4.16 69.71
CA GLU A 438 -0.85 -3.46 69.77
C GLU A 438 -0.69 -2.14 70.55
N SER A 439 -0.67 -1.02 69.82
CA SER A 439 -0.51 0.32 70.41
C SER A 439 -1.86 0.87 70.83
N ALA A 440 -2.02 1.14 72.13
CA ALA A 440 -3.29 1.54 72.72
C ALA A 440 -3.85 2.87 72.14
N PRO A 441 -5.18 3.00 72.01
CA PRO A 441 -5.80 4.23 71.53
C PRO A 441 -5.59 5.38 72.53
N SER A 442 -5.19 6.54 72.02
CA SER A 442 -5.21 7.80 72.80
C SER A 442 -6.65 8.32 72.93
N PRO A 443 -6.98 9.01 74.04
CA PRO A 443 -8.34 9.46 74.32
C PRO A 443 -8.83 10.54 73.35
N GLU A 444 -10.13 10.48 73.09
CA GLU A 444 -10.91 11.34 72.20
C GLU A 444 -10.90 12.82 72.64
N ALA A 445 -10.61 13.72 71.69
CA ALA A 445 -10.71 15.16 71.90
C ALA A 445 -12.10 15.67 71.47
N PRO A 446 -12.68 16.67 72.16
CA PRO A 446 -14.03 17.16 71.85
C PRO A 446 -14.11 17.83 70.46
N PRO A 447 -15.26 17.74 69.76
CA PRO A 447 -15.40 18.20 68.39
C PRO A 447 -15.28 19.73 68.26
N GLU A 448 -14.41 20.19 67.36
CA GLU A 448 -14.32 21.59 66.93
C GLU A 448 -15.57 21.96 66.09
N PRO A 449 -16.20 23.13 66.30
CA PRO A 449 -17.44 23.47 65.61
C PRO A 449 -17.26 23.61 64.09
N ALA A 450 -18.25 23.16 63.34
CA ALA A 450 -18.22 23.11 61.88
C ALA A 450 -17.92 24.49 61.25
N ARG A 451 -16.85 24.57 60.47
CA ARG A 451 -16.60 25.70 59.58
C ARG A 451 -17.47 25.57 58.33
N GLU A 452 -18.15 26.64 57.96
CA GLU A 452 -18.81 26.77 56.66
C GLU A 452 -17.80 26.49 55.53
N PRO A 453 -18.20 25.77 54.46
CA PRO A 453 -17.33 25.52 53.33
C PRO A 453 -17.14 26.82 52.54
N GLU A 454 -16.03 27.50 52.82
CA GLU A 454 -15.56 28.67 52.08
C GLU A 454 -15.48 28.31 50.59
N ARG A 455 -16.29 29.00 49.76
CA ARG A 455 -16.39 28.71 48.32
C ARG A 455 -15.03 28.93 47.66
N ALA A 456 -14.34 27.84 47.35
CA ALA A 456 -13.11 27.87 46.57
C ALA A 456 -13.35 28.69 45.28
N PRO A 457 -12.46 29.65 44.94
CA PRO A 457 -12.64 30.46 43.75
C PRO A 457 -12.60 29.55 42.52
N VAL A 458 -13.59 29.72 41.63
CA VAL A 458 -13.64 29.00 40.35
C VAL A 458 -12.34 29.27 39.62
N GLN A 459 -11.51 28.23 39.46
CA GLN A 459 -10.22 28.36 38.78
C GLN A 459 -10.50 28.67 37.31
N ALA A 460 -10.31 29.94 36.92
CA ALA A 460 -10.31 30.33 35.52
C ALA A 460 -9.23 29.53 34.81
N VAL A 461 -9.63 28.67 33.86
CA VAL A 461 -8.72 27.76 33.15
C VAL A 461 -7.62 28.58 32.51
N ALA A 462 -6.43 28.52 33.10
CA ALA A 462 -5.30 29.32 32.69
C ALA A 462 -4.88 28.85 31.29
N ARG A 463 -5.07 29.71 30.28
CA ARG A 463 -4.64 29.43 28.90
C ARG A 463 -3.15 29.11 28.94
N LYS A 464 -2.81 27.84 28.68
CA LYS A 464 -1.45 27.27 28.63
C LYS A 464 -0.58 28.25 27.83
N ALA A 465 0.43 28.84 28.48
CA ALA A 465 1.26 29.87 27.85
C ALA A 465 1.88 29.32 26.55
N PRO A 466 2.06 30.13 25.49
CA PRO A 466 2.63 29.66 24.24
C PRO A 466 3.96 28.91 24.50
N PRO A 467 4.18 27.73 23.89
CA PRO A 467 5.36 26.93 24.15
C PRO A 467 6.61 27.75 23.87
N ALA A 468 7.54 27.78 24.85
CA ALA A 468 8.62 28.75 24.91
C ALA A 468 9.74 28.46 23.89
N GLN A 469 9.50 28.81 22.62
CA GLN A 469 10.44 28.71 21.49
C GLN A 469 11.17 27.36 21.43
N ALA A 470 10.44 26.27 21.70
CA ALA A 470 10.93 24.91 21.47
C ALA A 470 11.35 24.78 19.99
N GLU A 471 12.46 24.07 19.77
CA GLU A 471 13.21 24.08 18.52
C GLU A 471 12.29 23.96 17.28
N ILE A 472 12.39 24.95 16.38
CA ILE A 472 11.57 25.00 15.16
C ILE A 472 12.03 23.86 14.24
N GLY A 473 11.41 22.70 14.42
CA GLY A 473 11.74 21.51 13.65
C GLY A 473 11.31 21.66 12.19
N PRO A 474 11.91 20.90 11.26
CA PRO A 474 11.62 21.00 9.82
C PRO A 474 10.14 20.71 9.47
N PHE A 475 9.42 19.97 10.33
CA PHE A 475 7.97 19.79 10.19
C PHE A 475 7.19 21.08 10.46
N PHE A 476 7.63 21.94 11.39
CA PHE A 476 6.95 23.20 11.72
C PHE A 476 6.98 24.16 10.53
N GLU A 477 8.14 24.30 9.88
CA GLU A 477 8.30 25.14 8.68
C GLU A 477 7.43 24.63 7.52
N LEU A 478 7.48 23.31 7.27
CA LEU A 478 6.65 22.66 6.24
C LEU A 478 5.15 22.86 6.53
N ALA A 479 4.69 22.56 7.73
CA ALA A 479 3.30 22.71 8.13
C ALA A 479 2.83 24.17 8.02
N SER A 480 3.64 25.13 8.48
CA SER A 480 3.31 26.57 8.43
C SER A 480 3.03 27.08 7.02
N ARG A 481 3.68 26.48 6.01
CA ARG A 481 3.45 26.79 4.58
C ARG A 481 2.32 25.95 3.97
N GLU A 482 2.36 24.64 4.17
CA GLU A 482 1.56 23.68 3.38
C GLU A 482 0.21 23.28 3.99
N TRP A 483 -0.11 23.61 5.25
CA TRP A 483 -1.32 23.04 5.88
C TRP A 483 -2.63 23.41 5.16
N ARG A 484 -2.68 24.58 4.51
CA ARG A 484 -3.81 25.00 3.68
C ARG A 484 -3.92 24.21 2.38
N THR A 485 -2.79 23.78 1.82
CA THR A 485 -2.73 22.85 0.69
C THR A 485 -3.35 21.50 1.10
N TRP A 486 -3.01 20.98 2.29
CA TRP A 486 -3.56 19.72 2.80
C TRP A 486 -5.08 19.82 3.06
N VAL A 487 -5.57 20.94 3.60
CA VAL A 487 -7.02 21.21 3.73
C VAL A 487 -7.72 21.17 2.37
N ASN A 488 -7.22 21.95 1.39
CA ASN A 488 -7.79 22.01 0.04
C ASN A 488 -7.79 20.64 -0.66
N ASN A 489 -6.72 19.86 -0.47
CA ASN A 489 -6.61 18.50 -1.00
C ASN A 489 -7.69 17.60 -0.40
N LEU A 490 -7.85 17.56 0.93
CA LEU A 490 -8.85 16.71 1.61
C LEU A 490 -10.29 17.11 1.25
N ASP A 491 -10.57 18.40 1.06
CA ASP A 491 -11.89 18.87 0.60
C ASP A 491 -12.15 18.52 -0.88
N ALA A 492 -11.15 18.62 -1.75
CA ALA A 492 -11.23 18.11 -3.13
C ALA A 492 -11.30 16.56 -3.19
N ALA A 493 -10.95 15.88 -2.10
CA ALA A 493 -10.98 14.43 -1.99
C ALA A 493 -12.36 13.83 -1.67
N ARG A 494 -13.40 14.65 -1.47
CA ARG A 494 -14.79 14.19 -1.29
C ARG A 494 -15.26 13.35 -2.49
N GLY A 495 -16.11 12.35 -2.22
CA GLY A 495 -16.62 11.39 -3.21
C GLY A 495 -15.69 10.20 -3.49
N PRO A 496 -16.09 9.24 -4.35
CA PRO A 496 -15.35 8.00 -4.58
C PRO A 496 -13.99 8.24 -5.25
N LYS A 497 -12.91 7.75 -4.62
CA LYS A 497 -11.53 7.83 -5.15
C LYS A 497 -10.92 6.43 -5.31
N PRO A 498 -9.95 6.25 -6.22
CA PRO A 498 -9.15 5.02 -6.27
C PRO A 498 -8.38 4.78 -4.96
N LEU A 499 -8.24 3.52 -4.57
CA LEU A 499 -7.57 3.10 -3.33
C LEU A 499 -6.20 3.79 -3.11
N SER A 500 -5.34 3.76 -4.12
CA SER A 500 -3.98 4.34 -4.07
C SER A 500 -3.94 5.87 -4.01
N VAL A 501 -5.08 6.55 -4.20
CA VAL A 501 -5.24 7.98 -3.90
C VAL A 501 -5.58 8.15 -2.41
N ILE A 502 -6.51 7.37 -1.87
CA ILE A 502 -6.90 7.40 -0.45
C ILE A 502 -5.68 7.13 0.45
N GLU A 503 -4.93 6.06 0.16
CA GLU A 503 -3.72 5.67 0.90
C GLU A 503 -2.64 6.75 0.85
N ARG A 504 -2.47 7.41 -0.30
CA ARG A 504 -1.53 8.52 -0.48
C ARG A 504 -1.94 9.72 0.36
N MET A 505 -3.20 10.15 0.24
CA MET A 505 -3.72 11.33 0.92
C MET A 505 -3.76 11.17 2.44
N PHE A 506 -3.99 9.95 2.93
CA PHE A 506 -3.86 9.66 4.36
C PHE A 506 -2.46 10.01 4.90
N VAL A 507 -1.40 9.59 4.19
CA VAL A 507 -0.01 9.77 4.64
C VAL A 507 0.59 11.13 4.23
N THR A 508 0.08 11.77 3.18
CA THR A 508 0.63 13.03 2.64
C THR A 508 -0.12 14.28 3.10
N ASP A 509 -1.42 14.18 3.36
CA ASP A 509 -2.28 15.31 3.74
C ASP A 509 -2.90 15.11 5.14
N TYR A 510 -3.70 14.05 5.35
CA TYR A 510 -4.51 13.86 6.57
C TYR A 510 -3.67 13.78 7.84
N THR A 511 -2.74 12.83 7.91
CA THR A 511 -1.87 12.63 9.10
C THR A 511 -0.99 13.84 9.39
N ARG A 512 -0.55 14.57 8.34
CA ARG A 512 0.21 15.82 8.51
C ARG A 512 -0.66 16.98 8.99
N LEU A 513 -1.88 17.11 8.49
CA LEU A 513 -2.82 18.13 8.94
C LEU A 513 -3.26 17.86 10.39
N ALA A 514 -3.48 16.60 10.76
CA ALA A 514 -3.76 16.20 12.14
C ALA A 514 -2.60 16.57 13.09
N GLU A 515 -1.35 16.28 12.71
CA GLU A 515 -0.17 16.66 13.51
C GLU A 515 0.03 18.19 13.56
N ALA A 516 -0.14 18.90 12.44
CA ALA A 516 -0.07 20.36 12.41
C ALA A 516 -1.18 21.02 13.25
N ARG A 517 -2.36 20.40 13.31
CA ARG A 517 -3.46 20.83 14.18
C ARG A 517 -3.16 20.55 15.65
N ARG A 518 -2.63 19.36 15.99
CA ARG A 518 -2.18 18.97 17.33
C ARG A 518 -1.10 19.91 17.88
N LEU A 519 -0.17 20.35 17.02
CA LEU A 519 0.89 21.31 17.35
C LEU A 519 0.42 22.78 17.38
N GLY A 520 -0.85 23.07 17.04
CA GLY A 520 -1.41 24.43 17.01
C GLY A 520 -0.91 25.31 15.85
N ILE A 521 -0.38 24.70 14.78
CA ILE A 521 0.11 25.36 13.56
C ILE A 521 -1.05 25.62 12.60
N ALA A 522 -1.98 24.66 12.50
CA ALA A 522 -3.21 24.77 11.73
C ALA A 522 -4.38 25.27 12.60
N ASP A 523 -5.24 26.11 12.01
CA ASP A 523 -6.39 26.70 12.69
C ASP A 523 -7.64 25.81 12.66
N GLU A 524 -8.76 26.31 13.18
CA GLU A 524 -10.03 25.58 13.33
C GLU A 524 -10.63 25.10 11.99
N SER A 525 -10.22 25.65 10.85
CA SER A 525 -10.64 25.14 9.53
C SER A 525 -10.10 23.73 9.26
N ALA A 526 -8.94 23.38 9.82
CA ALA A 526 -8.39 22.03 9.74
C ALA A 526 -9.30 21.00 10.43
N ASP A 527 -9.95 21.34 11.56
CA ASP A 527 -10.88 20.43 12.23
C ASP A 527 -12.11 20.11 11.38
N VAL A 528 -12.50 20.99 10.46
CA VAL A 528 -13.63 20.79 9.55
C VAL A 528 -13.23 19.84 8.41
N ALA A 529 -12.07 20.08 7.79
CA ALA A 529 -11.56 19.21 6.72
C ALA A 529 -11.18 17.80 7.23
N LEU A 530 -10.55 17.71 8.40
CA LEU A 530 -10.21 16.43 9.04
C LEU A 530 -11.47 15.60 9.32
N ARG A 531 -12.49 16.17 9.98
CA ARG A 531 -13.76 15.46 10.26
C ARG A 531 -14.52 15.10 8.97
N GLY A 532 -14.66 16.02 8.02
CA GLY A 532 -15.34 15.75 6.76
C GLY A 532 -14.69 14.60 5.96
N TRP A 533 -13.36 14.50 6.00
CA TRP A 533 -12.64 13.37 5.41
C TRP A 533 -12.76 12.09 6.26
N GLN A 534 -12.70 12.18 7.59
CA GLN A 534 -12.86 11.07 8.52
C GLN A 534 -14.24 10.41 8.38
N GLU A 535 -15.31 11.20 8.34
CA GLU A 535 -16.70 10.79 8.12
C GLU A 535 -16.88 10.16 6.74
N SER A 536 -16.39 10.83 5.68
CA SER A 536 -16.47 10.32 4.30
C SER A 536 -15.69 9.01 4.10
N PHE A 537 -14.55 8.85 4.78
CA PHE A 537 -13.78 7.59 4.78
C PHE A 537 -14.54 6.50 5.53
N ALA A 538 -15.03 6.79 6.74
CA ALA A 538 -15.72 5.81 7.59
C ALA A 538 -16.96 5.24 6.90
N GLN A 539 -17.78 6.10 6.29
CA GLN A 539 -18.92 5.68 5.47
C GLN A 539 -18.45 4.82 4.28
N SER A 540 -17.51 5.34 3.47
CA SER A 540 -17.06 4.66 2.25
C SER A 540 -16.42 3.29 2.53
N TYR A 541 -15.69 3.15 3.65
CA TYR A 541 -15.08 1.88 4.02
C TYR A 541 -16.11 0.89 4.58
N SER A 542 -17.04 1.33 5.43
CA SER A 542 -18.14 0.48 5.90
C SER A 542 -19.00 -0.05 4.75
N GLU A 543 -19.40 0.83 3.81
CA GLU A 543 -20.17 0.42 2.62
C GLU A 543 -19.37 -0.51 1.68
N ALA A 544 -18.06 -0.25 1.52
CA ALA A 544 -17.20 -1.08 0.67
C ALA A 544 -16.86 -2.43 1.31
N PHE A 545 -16.74 -2.53 2.63
CA PHE A 545 -16.13 -3.67 3.31
C PHE A 545 -16.83 -5.01 3.02
N ASP A 546 -18.17 -5.05 3.01
CA ASP A 546 -18.89 -6.27 2.64
C ASP A 546 -18.63 -6.70 1.18
N SER A 547 -18.39 -5.74 0.27
CA SER A 547 -17.94 -6.07 -1.08
C SER A 547 -16.51 -6.61 -1.10
N LEU A 548 -15.61 -6.12 -0.23
CA LEU A 548 -14.21 -6.58 -0.11
C LEU A 548 -14.11 -8.02 0.44
N ARG A 549 -15.07 -8.44 1.27
CA ARG A 549 -15.14 -9.81 1.80
C ARG A 549 -15.45 -10.84 0.71
N VAL A 550 -16.33 -10.50 -0.22
CA VAL A 550 -16.72 -11.37 -1.35
C VAL A 550 -15.75 -11.26 -2.53
N ARG A 551 -15.27 -10.06 -2.83
CA ARG A 551 -14.47 -9.74 -4.03
C ARG A 551 -12.98 -9.95 -3.79
N GLY A 552 -12.34 -10.77 -4.62
CA GLY A 552 -10.88 -10.97 -4.62
C GLY A 552 -10.01 -9.76 -5.01
N LYS A 553 -10.56 -8.53 -4.97
CA LYS A 553 -9.84 -7.26 -5.16
C LYS A 553 -10.05 -6.43 -3.89
N ARG A 554 -9.05 -6.46 -2.99
CA ARG A 554 -9.03 -5.73 -1.72
C ARG A 554 -7.72 -4.94 -1.56
N PRO A 555 -7.66 -3.93 -0.67
CA PRO A 555 -6.39 -3.39 -0.18
C PRO A 555 -5.51 -4.45 0.47
N THR A 556 -4.24 -4.12 0.70
CA THR A 556 -3.35 -4.94 1.55
C THR A 556 -3.78 -4.82 3.01
N MET A 557 -4.20 -5.92 3.59
CA MET A 557 -4.79 -5.97 4.94
C MET A 557 -3.82 -6.52 5.98
N VAL A 558 -4.14 -6.34 7.26
CA VAL A 558 -3.38 -6.91 8.39
C VAL A 558 -3.18 -8.44 8.24
N LEU A 559 -4.20 -9.15 7.76
CA LEU A 559 -4.14 -10.59 7.49
C LEU A 559 -3.21 -11.01 6.33
N ASP A 560 -2.77 -10.08 5.49
CA ASP A 560 -1.81 -10.34 4.38
C ASP A 560 -0.34 -10.28 4.85
N VAL A 561 -0.08 -9.74 6.05
CA VAL A 561 1.27 -9.56 6.64
C VAL A 561 2.13 -10.82 6.66
N PRO A 562 1.64 -12.05 6.96
CA PRO A 562 2.47 -13.25 7.00
C PRO A 562 3.13 -13.55 5.64
N ASP A 563 2.37 -13.48 4.55
CA ASP A 563 2.87 -13.72 3.19
C ASP A 563 3.82 -12.62 2.72
N MET A 564 3.55 -11.37 3.09
CA MET A 564 4.47 -10.25 2.86
C MET A 564 5.79 -10.48 3.60
N ALA A 565 5.75 -10.82 4.89
CA ALA A 565 6.92 -11.06 5.71
C ALA A 565 7.79 -12.23 5.19
N HIS A 566 7.15 -13.31 4.71
CA HIS A 566 7.85 -14.44 4.07
C HIS A 566 8.41 -14.13 2.67
N ARG A 567 7.82 -13.18 1.93
CA ARG A 567 8.39 -12.67 0.67
C ARG A 567 9.62 -11.80 0.94
N LEU A 568 9.46 -10.79 1.79
CA LEU A 568 10.52 -9.85 2.19
C LEU A 568 11.70 -10.56 2.87
N GLY A 569 11.42 -11.53 3.73
CA GLY A 569 12.46 -12.34 4.39
C GLY A 569 13.33 -13.11 3.39
N ARG A 570 12.73 -13.67 2.32
CA ARG A 570 13.50 -14.31 1.23
C ARG A 570 14.30 -13.29 0.43
N LEU A 571 13.68 -12.19 0.03
CA LEU A 571 14.30 -11.13 -0.78
C LEU A 571 15.50 -10.47 -0.08
N GLN A 572 15.39 -10.24 1.23
CA GLN A 572 16.44 -9.63 2.06
C GLN A 572 17.42 -10.67 2.66
N GLY A 573 17.36 -11.94 2.23
CA GLY A 573 18.28 -13.00 2.69
C GLY A 573 18.22 -13.30 4.19
N ALA A 574 17.06 -13.07 4.83
CA ALA A 574 16.84 -13.33 6.24
C ALA A 574 16.76 -14.84 6.52
N ARG A 575 17.41 -15.28 7.60
CA ARG A 575 17.44 -16.69 8.04
C ARG A 575 16.18 -17.10 8.80
N ARG A 576 15.46 -16.13 9.36
CA ARG A 576 14.21 -16.31 10.10
C ARG A 576 13.30 -15.11 9.83
N VAL A 577 12.00 -15.34 9.81
CA VAL A 577 10.96 -14.31 9.81
C VAL A 577 10.22 -14.39 11.15
N GLN A 578 9.84 -13.23 11.70
CA GLN A 578 9.01 -13.11 12.89
C GLN A 578 8.00 -12.00 12.74
N LEU A 579 6.84 -12.19 13.34
CA LEU A 579 5.71 -11.28 13.32
C LEU A 579 5.53 -10.72 14.73
N LEU A 580 5.64 -9.40 14.88
CA LEU A 580 5.42 -8.66 16.13
C LEU A 580 4.22 -7.72 15.96
N LEU A 581 3.08 -8.18 16.43
CA LEU A 581 1.84 -7.43 16.50
C LEU A 581 1.88 -6.49 17.71
N VAL A 582 1.61 -5.21 17.51
CA VAL A 582 1.47 -4.22 18.58
C VAL A 582 0.00 -3.81 18.66
N ASP A 583 -0.63 -4.15 19.79
CA ASP A 583 -2.06 -4.00 20.01
C ASP A 583 -2.48 -2.52 19.99
N ALA A 584 -3.50 -2.16 19.21
CA ALA A 584 -3.99 -0.78 19.04
C ALA A 584 -2.96 0.23 18.50
N LEU A 585 -1.95 -0.21 17.72
CA LEU A 585 -0.95 0.69 17.11
C LEU A 585 -1.50 1.50 15.92
N ARG A 586 -2.16 2.62 16.25
CA ARG A 586 -2.55 3.73 15.36
C ARG A 586 -1.34 4.24 14.53
N PHE A 587 -1.58 4.66 13.28
CA PHE A 587 -0.52 4.98 12.31
C PHE A 587 0.46 6.08 12.72
N ASP A 588 -0.02 7.21 13.25
CA ASP A 588 0.80 8.34 13.70
C ASP A 588 1.71 7.96 14.88
N LEU A 589 1.16 7.26 15.88
CA LEU A 589 1.91 6.65 16.98
C LEU A 589 2.96 5.66 16.46
N GLY A 590 2.63 4.86 15.44
CA GLY A 590 3.58 3.97 14.79
C GLY A 590 4.73 4.70 14.09
N LEU A 591 4.50 5.86 13.46
CA LEU A 591 5.58 6.69 12.92
C LEU A 591 6.51 7.19 14.03
N LEU A 592 5.96 7.65 15.17
CA LEU A 592 6.74 8.06 16.33
C LEU A 592 7.60 6.89 16.85
N VAL A 593 7.01 5.71 17.05
CA VAL A 593 7.73 4.48 17.43
C VAL A 593 8.85 4.18 16.41
N GLN A 594 8.56 4.27 15.11
CA GLN A 594 9.52 3.95 14.06
C GLN A 594 10.75 4.87 14.09
N ASP A 595 10.56 6.17 14.34
CA ASP A 595 11.68 7.11 14.41
C ASP A 595 12.49 6.95 15.70
N ARG A 596 11.84 6.58 16.83
CA ARG A 596 12.56 6.15 18.05
C ARG A 596 13.31 4.83 17.88
N LEU A 597 12.89 3.95 16.97
CA LEU A 597 13.63 2.74 16.58
C LEU A 597 14.82 3.09 15.69
N LYS A 598 14.65 3.88 14.63
CA LYS A 598 15.76 4.30 13.73
C LYS A 598 16.93 4.95 14.48
N ALA A 599 16.63 5.69 15.55
CA ALA A 599 17.64 6.38 16.34
C ALA A 599 18.37 5.50 17.38
N ARG A 600 17.88 4.28 17.68
CA ARG A 600 18.30 3.51 18.87
C ARG A 600 18.43 1.99 18.70
N ALA A 601 17.89 1.40 17.63
CA ALA A 601 17.84 -0.04 17.42
C ALA A 601 18.99 -0.56 16.53
N ASP A 602 19.59 -1.69 16.90
CA ASP A 602 20.56 -2.44 16.07
C ASP A 602 19.83 -3.29 15.01
N ALA A 603 19.10 -2.62 14.12
CA ALA A 603 18.34 -3.23 13.05
C ALA A 603 18.15 -2.27 11.86
N ALA A 604 18.34 -2.78 10.64
CA ALA A 604 18.09 -2.02 9.43
C ALA A 604 16.61 -2.08 9.04
N LEU A 605 15.95 -0.92 8.93
CA LEU A 605 14.62 -0.82 8.32
C LEU A 605 14.74 -1.14 6.82
N THR A 606 14.08 -2.19 6.34
CA THR A 606 14.08 -2.56 4.92
C THR A 606 12.85 -2.04 4.18
N GLU A 607 11.66 -2.02 4.79
CA GLU A 607 10.42 -1.60 4.13
C GLU A 607 9.41 -0.93 5.09
N ARG A 608 8.48 -0.16 4.51
CA ARG A 608 7.34 0.50 5.18
C ARG A 608 6.05 0.19 4.42
N PHE A 609 5.00 -0.18 5.14
CA PHE A 609 3.67 -0.45 4.60
C PHE A 609 2.59 0.34 5.35
N LEU A 610 1.53 0.67 4.61
CA LEU A 610 0.22 1.00 5.14
C LEU A 610 -0.62 -0.28 5.03
N LEU A 611 -1.36 -0.63 6.07
CA LEU A 611 -2.22 -1.81 6.11
C LEU A 611 -3.65 -1.39 6.48
N TRP A 612 -4.61 -2.18 6.02
CA TRP A 612 -6.03 -2.00 6.35
C TRP A 612 -6.51 -3.06 7.33
N SER A 613 -7.04 -2.64 8.47
CA SER A 613 -7.71 -3.47 9.45
C SER A 613 -9.12 -3.81 8.98
N ALA A 614 -9.55 -5.05 9.17
CA ALA A 614 -10.90 -5.49 8.83
C ALA A 614 -11.94 -4.94 9.81
N LEU A 615 -13.22 -4.85 9.43
CA LEU A 615 -14.30 -4.47 10.35
C LEU A 615 -14.89 -5.73 11.03
N PRO A 616 -15.10 -5.75 12.36
CA PRO A 616 -14.77 -4.69 13.33
C PRO A 616 -13.25 -4.57 13.58
N THR A 617 -12.76 -3.34 13.75
CA THR A 617 -11.33 -3.06 14.00
C THR A 617 -10.95 -3.34 15.46
N CYS A 618 -11.04 -4.60 15.88
CA CYS A 618 -10.71 -5.04 17.24
C CYS A 618 -9.80 -6.28 17.24
N THR A 619 -8.95 -6.38 18.25
CA THR A 619 -7.86 -7.34 18.37
C THR A 619 -8.26 -8.80 18.13
N SER A 620 -9.38 -9.27 18.69
CA SER A 620 -9.85 -10.66 18.53
C SER A 620 -10.09 -11.01 17.07
N TYR A 621 -10.83 -10.17 16.34
CA TYR A 621 -11.14 -10.40 14.94
C TYR A 621 -9.91 -10.28 14.01
N GLN A 622 -8.99 -9.33 14.27
CA GLN A 622 -7.75 -9.24 13.48
C GLN A 622 -6.83 -10.45 13.71
N LEU A 623 -6.77 -10.96 14.95
CA LEU A 623 -6.06 -12.20 15.26
C LEU A 623 -6.69 -13.40 14.55
N GLU A 624 -8.02 -13.55 14.61
CA GLU A 624 -8.77 -14.61 13.94
C GLU A 624 -8.46 -14.63 12.43
N LEU A 625 -8.54 -13.46 11.78
CA LEU A 625 -8.25 -13.28 10.37
C LEU A 625 -6.77 -13.53 10.01
N LEU A 626 -5.81 -13.19 10.87
CA LEU A 626 -4.41 -13.63 10.68
C LEU A 626 -4.29 -15.16 10.65
N GLY A 627 -5.04 -15.86 11.52
CA GLY A 627 -5.03 -17.32 11.58
C GLY A 627 -5.76 -18.03 10.42
N LYS A 628 -6.81 -17.41 9.87
CA LYS A 628 -7.61 -17.90 8.73
C LYS A 628 -7.13 -17.38 7.36
N GLY A 629 -6.31 -16.34 7.35
CA GLY A 629 -5.85 -15.64 6.15
C GLY A 629 -6.99 -15.11 5.28
N ALA A 630 -6.75 -15.05 3.98
CA ALA A 630 -7.66 -14.45 2.99
C ALA A 630 -9.08 -15.05 2.96
N ALA A 631 -9.27 -16.29 3.44
CA ALA A 631 -10.55 -16.99 3.46
C ALA A 631 -11.47 -16.49 4.58
N GLY A 632 -10.91 -16.15 5.75
CA GLY A 632 -11.69 -15.80 6.95
C GLY A 632 -12.61 -14.59 6.78
N LEU A 633 -12.30 -13.67 5.87
CA LEU A 633 -13.18 -12.53 5.55
C LEU A 633 -14.56 -12.96 5.05
N LYS A 634 -14.68 -14.14 4.43
CA LYS A 634 -15.96 -14.67 3.91
C LYS A 634 -16.87 -15.21 5.01
N GLU A 635 -16.30 -15.57 6.15
CA GLU A 635 -17.05 -16.00 7.32
C GLU A 635 -17.64 -14.75 7.99
N THR A 636 -18.92 -14.80 8.34
CA THR A 636 -19.56 -13.76 9.17
C THR A 636 -19.13 -13.97 10.61
N GLY A 637 -18.18 -13.16 11.06
CA GLY A 637 -17.63 -13.18 12.41
C GLY A 637 -18.62 -12.70 13.46
N GLU A 638 -19.65 -13.49 13.76
CA GLU A 638 -20.24 -13.54 15.10
C GLU A 638 -19.22 -14.21 16.02
N THR A 639 -18.14 -13.49 16.32
CA THR A 639 -17.01 -13.98 17.11
C THR A 639 -17.38 -13.97 18.59
N ASP A 640 -18.11 -15.00 19.02
CA ASP A 640 -18.43 -15.33 20.42
C ASP A 640 -17.19 -15.59 21.31
N GLU A 641 -15.99 -15.53 20.74
CA GLU A 641 -14.73 -15.68 21.49
C GLU A 641 -14.51 -14.46 22.42
N PRO A 642 -14.22 -14.68 23.71
CA PRO A 642 -14.05 -13.58 24.67
C PRO A 642 -12.92 -12.63 24.24
N PRO A 643 -13.04 -11.32 24.55
CA PRO A 643 -12.09 -10.30 24.08
C PRO A 643 -10.65 -10.65 24.47
N ALA A 644 -9.74 -10.46 23.52
CA ALA A 644 -8.35 -10.90 23.64
C ALA A 644 -7.70 -10.38 24.93
N LEU A 645 -7.21 -11.29 25.77
CA LEU A 645 -6.62 -10.95 27.07
C LEU A 645 -5.46 -9.95 26.92
N VAL A 646 -5.65 -8.73 27.41
CA VAL A 646 -4.64 -7.66 27.47
C VAL A 646 -3.74 -7.87 28.69
N ALA A 647 -2.42 -8.05 28.49
CA ALA A 647 -1.45 -8.02 29.58
C ALA A 647 -1.26 -6.59 30.08
N ARG A 648 -1.01 -6.39 31.39
CA ARG A 648 -0.94 -5.06 32.01
C ARG A 648 0.41 -4.72 32.65
N GLY A 649 0.75 -3.45 32.69
CA GLY A 649 1.96 -2.90 33.31
C GLY A 649 3.24 -3.56 32.81
N ARG A 650 4.04 -4.13 33.72
CA ARG A 650 5.29 -4.82 33.34
C ARG A 650 5.10 -6.01 32.41
N ALA A 651 3.92 -6.65 32.42
CA ALA A 651 3.64 -7.75 31.50
C ALA A 651 3.35 -7.24 30.08
N ALA A 652 2.72 -6.07 29.93
CA ALA A 652 2.46 -5.44 28.64
C ALA A 652 3.75 -5.17 27.85
N MET A 653 4.83 -4.78 28.55
CA MET A 653 6.16 -4.51 28.02
C MET A 653 6.90 -5.75 27.47
N THR A 654 6.38 -6.97 27.67
CA THR A 654 7.05 -8.21 27.25
C THR A 654 6.26 -8.87 26.12
N PRO A 655 6.79 -8.94 24.88
CA PRO A 655 6.12 -9.64 23.78
C PRO A 655 5.81 -11.09 24.12
N ARG A 656 4.52 -11.43 24.15
CA ARG A 656 4.03 -12.78 24.46
C ARG A 656 3.73 -13.56 23.19
N ARG A 657 4.08 -14.84 23.16
CA ARG A 657 3.77 -15.75 22.06
C ARG A 657 2.26 -16.03 22.04
N VAL A 658 1.60 -15.67 20.94
CA VAL A 658 0.21 -16.04 20.63
C VAL A 658 0.23 -16.98 19.42
N ARG A 659 -0.69 -17.94 19.39
CA ARG A 659 -0.89 -18.83 18.25
C ARG A 659 -2.30 -18.62 17.71
N THR A 660 -2.42 -18.31 16.43
CA THR A 660 -3.74 -18.22 15.78
C THR A 660 -3.73 -19.08 14.52
N GLY A 661 -4.61 -20.07 14.48
CA GLY A 661 -4.57 -21.15 13.49
C GLY A 661 -3.20 -21.86 13.47
N GLN A 662 -2.53 -21.79 12.32
CA GLN A 662 -1.19 -22.36 12.14
C GLN A 662 -0.05 -21.38 12.47
N LEU A 663 -0.32 -20.08 12.59
CA LEU A 663 0.71 -19.06 12.78
C LEU A 663 1.16 -18.93 14.24
N GLU A 664 2.45 -18.63 14.39
CA GLU A 664 3.05 -18.15 15.63
C GLU A 664 3.36 -16.65 15.47
N ILE A 665 2.79 -15.82 16.35
CA ILE A 665 3.08 -14.39 16.42
C ILE A 665 3.55 -14.02 17.82
N TYR A 666 4.25 -12.90 17.93
CA TYR A 666 4.46 -12.22 19.20
C TYR A 666 3.50 -11.04 19.29
N LYS A 667 2.84 -10.86 20.42
CA LYS A 667 1.93 -9.75 20.70
C LYS A 667 2.47 -8.88 21.81
N LEU A 668 2.48 -7.56 21.60
CA LEU A 668 2.92 -6.54 22.53
C LEU A 668 1.73 -5.64 22.91
N ASP A 669 1.43 -5.55 24.21
CA ASP A 669 0.21 -4.88 24.70
C ASP A 669 0.48 -3.46 25.26
N VAL A 670 1.67 -2.88 25.01
CA VAL A 670 2.11 -1.61 25.66
C VAL A 670 1.22 -0.42 25.36
N VAL A 671 0.75 -0.29 24.11
CA VAL A 671 -0.12 0.81 23.70
C VAL A 671 -1.47 0.65 24.39
N GLU A 672 -2.14 -0.48 24.20
CA GLU A 672 -3.42 -0.84 24.81
C GLU A 672 -3.43 -0.78 26.37
N ASP A 673 -2.32 -1.16 27.03
CA ASP A 673 -2.12 -0.93 28.48
C ASP A 673 -2.12 0.57 28.82
N SER A 674 -1.37 1.37 28.05
CA SER A 674 -1.24 2.82 28.26
C SER A 674 -2.51 3.60 27.91
N LEU A 675 -3.32 3.12 26.95
CA LEU A 675 -4.61 3.72 26.58
C LEU A 675 -5.64 3.60 27.72
N ARG A 676 -5.51 2.59 28.58
CA ARG A 676 -6.38 2.35 29.74
C ARG A 676 -5.97 3.11 31.01
N ASP A 677 -4.77 3.70 31.03
CA ASP A 677 -4.31 4.56 32.14
C ASP A 677 -5.12 5.88 32.14
N ILE A 678 -5.80 6.16 33.25
CA ILE A 678 -6.54 7.41 33.51
C ILE A 678 -5.55 8.51 33.94
N GLY A 679 -5.68 9.73 33.42
CA GLY A 679 -4.79 10.84 33.80
C GLY A 679 -4.73 11.97 32.78
N GLU A 680 -3.54 12.24 32.24
CA GLU A 680 -3.37 13.21 31.15
C GLU A 680 -4.07 12.74 29.86
N PRO A 681 -4.50 13.64 28.96
CA PRO A 681 -5.05 13.25 27.67
C PRO A 681 -4.11 12.33 26.89
N VAL A 682 -4.64 11.30 26.23
CA VAL A 682 -3.85 10.34 25.44
C VAL A 682 -3.02 11.06 24.38
N ILE A 683 -3.56 12.12 23.78
CA ILE A 683 -2.90 12.95 22.77
C ILE A 683 -1.60 13.64 23.27
N ASP A 684 -1.55 14.04 24.54
CA ASP A 684 -0.34 14.59 25.18
C ASP A 684 0.64 13.45 25.57
N ARG A 685 0.12 12.24 25.87
CA ARG A 685 0.92 11.07 26.26
C ARG A 685 1.54 10.29 25.10
N LEU A 686 1.07 10.45 23.85
CA LEU A 686 1.56 9.70 22.68
C LEU A 686 3.10 9.61 22.56
N PRO A 687 3.91 10.67 22.81
CA PRO A 687 5.36 10.57 22.73
C PRO A 687 5.97 9.63 23.78
N SER A 688 5.38 9.56 24.98
CA SER A 688 5.80 8.64 26.05
C SER A 688 5.36 7.20 25.78
N ILE A 689 4.19 7.01 25.16
CA ILE A 689 3.71 5.70 24.70
C ILE A 689 4.60 5.18 23.56
N ALA A 690 5.03 6.07 22.66
CA ALA A 690 5.99 5.76 21.60
C ALA A 690 7.35 5.31 22.14
N ASP A 691 7.89 6.00 23.16
CA ASP A 691 9.14 5.60 23.82
C ASP A 691 9.00 4.24 24.52
N ARG A 692 7.98 4.03 25.37
CA ARG A 692 7.71 2.71 26.02
C ARG A 692 7.61 1.58 25.00
N THR A 693 6.89 1.82 23.90
CA THR A 693 6.67 0.83 22.85
C THR A 693 7.97 0.53 22.08
N ALA A 694 8.73 1.57 21.70
CA ALA A 694 10.00 1.40 21.02
C ALA A 694 11.06 0.72 21.91
N ASP A 695 11.08 1.01 23.22
CA ASP A 695 11.95 0.33 24.19
C ASP A 695 11.66 -1.18 24.22
N ALA A 696 10.39 -1.58 24.35
CA ALA A 696 9.99 -2.99 24.34
C ALA A 696 10.34 -3.71 23.02
N ILE A 697 10.28 -3.00 21.88
CA ILE A 697 10.66 -3.54 20.56
C ILE A 697 12.19 -3.67 20.43
N ILE A 698 12.98 -2.72 20.95
CA ILE A 698 14.45 -2.81 21.00
C ILE A 698 14.86 -4.01 21.87
N ASP A 699 14.24 -4.14 23.04
CA ASP A 699 14.41 -5.27 23.95
C ASP A 699 14.05 -6.61 23.27
N PHE A 700 13.11 -6.61 22.32
CA PHE A 700 12.79 -7.78 21.50
C PHE A 700 13.81 -8.03 20.40
N PHE A 701 14.27 -7.00 19.68
CA PHE A 701 15.26 -7.12 18.60
C PHE A 701 16.60 -7.67 19.10
N GLN A 702 17.08 -7.19 20.26
CA GLN A 702 18.32 -7.67 20.89
C GLN A 702 18.31 -9.17 21.24
N LYS A 703 17.12 -9.75 21.41
CA LYS A 703 16.93 -11.17 21.72
C LYS A 703 16.88 -12.07 20.46
N GLN A 704 16.96 -11.49 19.26
CA GLN A 704 16.84 -12.25 18.01
C GLN A 704 18.19 -12.71 17.43
N PRO A 705 18.24 -13.91 16.79
CA PRO A 705 19.39 -14.31 16.00
C PRO A 705 19.68 -13.31 14.87
N PRO A 706 20.95 -13.05 14.52
CA PRO A 706 21.31 -12.13 13.44
C PRO A 706 20.78 -12.62 12.09
N LYS A 707 20.38 -11.67 11.24
CA LYS A 707 19.58 -11.86 10.02
C LYS A 707 18.19 -12.44 10.28
N THR A 708 17.54 -12.03 11.37
CA THR A 708 16.09 -12.22 11.54
C THR A 708 15.35 -11.01 10.97
N MET A 709 14.42 -11.25 10.07
CA MET A 709 13.43 -10.25 9.66
C MET A 709 12.32 -10.22 10.72
N VAL A 710 12.17 -9.08 11.40
CA VAL A 710 11.03 -8.81 12.29
C VAL A 710 10.12 -7.82 11.61
N VAL A 711 8.89 -8.22 11.30
CA VAL A 711 7.85 -7.31 10.84
C VAL A 711 7.06 -6.85 12.06
N VAL A 712 7.16 -5.55 12.36
CA VAL A 712 6.43 -4.88 13.44
C VAL A 712 5.21 -4.22 12.82
N PHE A 713 4.00 -4.51 13.30
CA PHE A 713 2.77 -4.02 12.70
C PHE A 713 1.67 -3.76 13.73
N GLY A 714 0.81 -2.77 13.45
CA GLY A 714 -0.47 -2.62 14.14
C GLY A 714 -1.52 -3.59 13.60
N ASP A 715 -2.45 -3.97 14.46
CA ASP A 715 -3.62 -4.78 14.11
C ASP A 715 -4.87 -3.92 13.91
N HIS A 716 -5.07 -2.93 14.77
CA HIS A 716 -6.05 -1.87 14.66
C HIS A 716 -5.47 -0.58 15.27
N GLY A 717 -6.13 0.55 15.05
CA GLY A 717 -5.82 1.81 15.75
C GLY A 717 -6.99 2.26 16.64
N PHE A 718 -7.06 3.56 16.92
CA PHE A 718 -8.08 4.12 17.81
C PHE A 718 -8.43 5.57 17.45
N ARG A 719 -9.67 5.95 17.75
CA ARG A 719 -10.16 7.32 17.73
C ARG A 719 -10.12 7.91 19.13
N LEU A 720 -9.83 9.21 19.24
CA LEU A 720 -9.93 9.96 20.49
C LEU A 720 -11.22 10.80 20.51
N ASP A 721 -11.95 10.79 21.62
CA ASP A 721 -13.06 11.70 21.86
C ASP A 721 -12.60 12.94 22.65
N PRO A 722 -12.60 14.15 22.06
CA PRO A 722 -12.11 15.36 22.72
C PRO A 722 -12.96 15.79 23.91
N ASN A 723 -14.18 15.28 24.06
CA ASN A 723 -15.06 15.58 25.20
C ASN A 723 -14.75 14.72 26.43
N ALA A 724 -14.12 13.56 26.23
CA ALA A 724 -13.78 12.58 27.27
C ALA A 724 -12.29 12.57 27.66
N ALA A 725 -11.52 13.59 27.22
CA ALA A 725 -10.08 13.69 27.41
C ALA A 725 -9.61 13.50 28.87
N GLY A 726 -8.63 12.62 29.08
CA GLY A 726 -8.08 12.24 30.39
C GLY A 726 -8.87 11.14 31.12
N THR A 727 -10.02 10.71 30.60
CA THR A 727 -10.84 9.63 31.16
C THR A 727 -10.59 8.29 30.45
N SER A 728 -11.07 7.18 31.02
CA SER A 728 -11.08 5.87 30.37
C SER A 728 -12.02 5.78 29.15
N GLU A 729 -12.83 6.81 28.90
CA GLU A 729 -13.75 6.91 27.76
C GLU A 729 -13.19 7.81 26.63
N GLU A 730 -11.96 8.33 26.78
CA GLU A 730 -11.27 9.10 25.72
C GLU A 730 -11.04 8.24 24.46
N VAL A 731 -10.86 6.92 24.61
CA VAL A 731 -10.41 6.01 23.56
C VAL A 731 -11.58 5.18 23.03
N VAL A 732 -11.81 5.26 21.71
CA VAL A 732 -12.80 4.47 20.99
C VAL A 732 -12.09 3.57 19.97
N GLN A 733 -12.54 2.31 19.89
CA GLN A 733 -12.01 1.24 19.05
C GLN A 733 -13.18 0.48 18.39
N GLY A 734 -12.88 -0.29 17.33
CA GLY A 734 -13.84 -1.16 16.64
C GLY A 734 -14.64 -0.52 15.50
N GLY A 735 -14.55 0.81 15.32
CA GLY A 735 -15.22 1.55 14.26
C GLY A 735 -14.57 1.43 12.88
N SER A 736 -14.93 2.33 11.97
CA SER A 736 -14.42 2.37 10.59
C SER A 736 -13.64 3.65 10.27
N THR A 737 -13.29 4.46 11.26
CA THR A 737 -12.55 5.71 11.01
C THR A 737 -11.13 5.42 10.52
N PRO A 738 -10.53 6.30 9.69
CA PRO A 738 -9.21 6.08 9.12
C PRO A 738 -8.12 5.84 10.18
N GLU A 739 -8.23 6.37 11.40
CA GLU A 739 -7.24 6.09 12.45
C GLU A 739 -7.48 4.79 13.23
N GLU A 740 -8.64 4.17 13.07
CA GLU A 740 -8.92 2.79 13.55
C GLU A 740 -8.55 1.75 12.48
N VAL A 741 -8.76 2.08 11.20
CA VAL A 741 -8.63 1.18 10.04
C VAL A 741 -7.23 1.17 9.44
N LEU A 742 -6.56 2.32 9.36
CA LEU A 742 -5.27 2.43 8.67
C LEU A 742 -4.13 2.33 9.67
N VAL A 743 -3.42 1.20 9.63
CA VAL A 743 -2.37 0.84 10.59
C VAL A 743 -1.00 0.70 9.91
N PRO A 744 0.10 0.92 10.64
CA PRO A 744 1.44 0.90 10.09
C PRO A 744 2.05 -0.50 10.14
N ALA A 745 2.92 -0.82 9.19
CA ALA A 745 3.86 -1.92 9.34
C ALA A 745 5.27 -1.60 8.83
N PHE A 746 6.26 -2.15 9.53
CA PHE A 746 7.68 -1.87 9.32
C PHE A 746 8.46 -3.19 9.33
N ALA A 747 9.22 -3.44 8.26
CA ALA A 747 10.09 -4.62 8.16
C ALA A 747 11.52 -4.24 8.59
N TRP A 748 12.06 -4.95 9.59
CA TRP A 748 13.37 -4.69 10.19
C TRP A 748 14.25 -5.93 10.15
N LEU A 749 15.48 -5.80 9.64
CA LEU A 749 16.48 -6.87 9.62
C LEU A 749 17.45 -6.69 10.79
N THR A 750 17.36 -7.55 11.82
CA THR A 750 18.22 -7.50 13.01
C THR A 750 19.62 -8.04 12.73
N GLY A 751 20.65 -7.45 13.34
CA GLY A 751 22.04 -7.89 13.15
C GLY A 751 22.50 -7.83 11.68
N ALA A 752 21.97 -6.86 10.93
CA ALA A 752 22.48 -6.51 9.61
C ALA A 752 23.80 -5.77 9.80
N VAL A 753 24.93 -6.45 9.54
CA VAL A 753 26.26 -5.84 9.61
C VAL A 753 26.35 -4.75 8.52
N HIS A 754 26.52 -3.51 8.97
CA HIS A 754 26.83 -2.33 8.15
C HIS A 754 28.27 -2.36 7.63
#